data_AF-A0A1G4GT38-F1
#
_entry.id   AF-A0A1G4GT38-F1
#
_cell.length_a   1.000
_cell.length_b   1.000
_cell.length_c   1.000
_cell.angle_alpha   90.00
_cell.angle_beta   90.00
_cell.angle_gamma   90.00
#
_symmetry.space_group_name_H-M   'P 1'
#
loop_
_entity.id
_entity.type
_entity.pdbx_description
1 polymer ?
#
loop_
_entity_poly.entity_id
_entity_poly.type
_entity_poly.pdbx_seq_one_letter_code
_entity_poly.pdbx_strand_id
1 'polypeptide(L)'
;MTENIPESTLKLLENEDDFKNKAPLYILYDKLNSVSNTYNISTSCTKLNSNNVIQPCRVLEETLKKWTIDSTLTNPEIVTDVTKYCTHVVYWLYGKIIDIPLNNSDINTLYSYVPKLLGNKCSTDIKSNIKKVYNKKTLKNKKELYDFLESYDTIEGIIKEEKSKHIQDYCEYIKYIFDLYNNIHQDYNSIQSGYYDEEIKKFEDKFKNGENKFSILSNKCPKDYLYSVINRVNETFQNSGQKKPKTNDKITFESFNAIKEKNTWKETKLYEFYKKLDDDYNAACKSGTCDCSPYHYLKDNTVVCTLWGKLQNIIDNWDSLHANRFDLGPKKTCDHLYNWLYGKFDETKASLKDIHLFYYEWQDLFHKRKIKKCYNKNFFNLGIDQLAYKKQLYEFVENYPIIKKELETAGNTDKKEYCDYIKDIFGLYKKVSHPYTSYGYNEEINSFNKKFLKNYREFHFLNEKCPGNCLHLVFNNNYKDLCLSEEQLKYVQDVPTSCTSAENSTADPIGIPDYNLDFYNHYNGFDDNSNLSEYAKFCNKMDSFWSKYTNGKNFCYQIVRNLINLSLSQQDGRDERCLYFTYWIYDTIWKHFGKGYNDTCVSDVIHMLLNFVSRINRDLVNTICYLEYYSDVSLKEWKEMKYLHDYFKGYSSFTNGNFNDDGKKQKLCDYITHANKLYKEHIQKCCVCVNKPKFSCYDKCPKYFKCDKTYYPYDLLTNLSCAKDQTSEHIDTLFEPVIFDPKYITDIPKPVSDVKAVEYTFEYLTSDPFYLASSSAFVFIGMCFFFFFFYKFTPIGIWINRRLEGKGRIQSMHHNSPVQMPPAHASKAAKRTPQRERIRIAYHTS
;
A
#
# COMPACT_ATOMS: atom_id res chain seq x y z
N MET A 1 -7.07 -20.41 16.12
CA MET A 1 -8.18 -21.36 16.38
C MET A 1 -9.42 -20.55 16.69
N THR A 2 -10.25 -20.36 15.68
CA THR A 2 -11.65 -19.95 15.78
C THR A 2 -12.28 -20.68 14.62
N GLU A 3 -12.72 -21.92 14.86
CA GLU A 3 -13.69 -22.54 13.96
C GLU A 3 -14.84 -21.53 13.79
N ASN A 4 -15.29 -21.35 12.54
CA ASN A 4 -16.29 -20.36 12.15
C ASN A 4 -17.53 -20.45 13.06
N ILE A 5 -17.67 -19.52 14.02
CA ILE A 5 -18.87 -19.36 14.85
C ILE A 5 -20.17 -19.40 14.01
N PRO A 6 -20.25 -18.81 12.79
CA PRO A 6 -21.47 -18.93 11.96
C PRO A 6 -21.79 -20.37 11.54
N GLU A 7 -20.78 -21.21 11.33
CA GLU A 7 -20.96 -22.55 10.76
C GLU A 7 -21.40 -23.56 11.83
N SER A 8 -20.93 -23.43 13.07
CA SER A 8 -21.42 -24.21 14.21
C SER A 8 -22.87 -23.86 14.54
N THR A 9 -23.21 -22.57 14.51
CA THR A 9 -24.57 -22.11 14.85
C THR A 9 -25.57 -22.37 13.73
N LEU A 10 -25.19 -22.20 12.45
CA LEU A 10 -26.04 -22.62 11.31
C LEU A 10 -26.30 -24.14 11.32
N LYS A 11 -25.29 -24.95 11.67
CA LYS A 11 -25.47 -26.40 11.86
C LYS A 11 -26.37 -26.74 13.04
N LEU A 12 -26.37 -25.94 14.12
CA LEU A 12 -27.31 -26.08 15.23
C LEU A 12 -28.75 -25.80 14.79
N LEU A 13 -28.99 -24.72 14.05
CA LEU A 13 -30.32 -24.37 13.50
C LEU A 13 -30.87 -25.48 12.59
N GLU A 14 -30.01 -26.18 11.83
CA GLU A 14 -30.42 -27.27 10.95
C GLU A 14 -30.77 -28.58 11.69
N ASN A 15 -30.35 -28.73 12.95
CA ASN A 15 -30.41 -30.00 13.69
C ASN A 15 -31.21 -29.94 15.01
N GLU A 16 -31.58 -28.76 15.51
CA GLU A 16 -32.37 -28.63 16.74
C GLU A 16 -33.87 -28.76 16.44
N ASP A 17 -34.50 -29.82 16.96
CA ASP A 17 -35.93 -30.12 16.75
C ASP A 17 -36.85 -28.96 17.17
N ASP A 18 -36.49 -28.22 18.22
CA ASP A 18 -37.27 -27.09 18.72
C ASP A 18 -37.32 -25.90 17.75
N PHE A 19 -36.32 -25.74 16.89
CA PHE A 19 -36.29 -24.70 15.85
C PHE A 19 -36.79 -25.22 14.50
N LYS A 20 -36.25 -26.36 14.05
CA LYS A 20 -36.57 -26.95 12.75
C LYS A 20 -38.04 -27.30 12.59
N ASN A 21 -38.71 -27.73 13.66
CA ASN A 21 -40.15 -28.04 13.61
C ASN A 21 -41.05 -26.80 13.79
N LYS A 22 -40.48 -25.64 14.17
CA LYS A 22 -41.24 -24.40 14.43
C LYS A 22 -40.94 -23.27 13.43
N ALA A 23 -39.91 -23.38 12.61
CA ALA A 23 -39.53 -22.38 11.61
C ALA A 23 -40.02 -22.78 10.20
N PRO A 24 -41.09 -22.15 9.67
CA PRO A 24 -41.70 -22.57 8.40
C PRO A 24 -40.75 -22.59 7.19
N LEU A 25 -39.79 -21.65 7.16
CA LEU A 25 -38.77 -21.58 6.12
C LEU A 25 -37.88 -22.83 6.10
N TYR A 26 -37.43 -23.29 7.26
CA TYR A 26 -36.51 -24.42 7.38
C TYR A 26 -37.23 -25.75 7.12
N ILE A 27 -38.49 -25.88 7.57
CA ILE A 27 -39.36 -27.01 7.18
C ILE A 27 -39.47 -27.09 5.66
N LEU A 28 -39.64 -25.96 4.99
CA LEU A 28 -39.67 -25.92 3.52
C LEU A 28 -38.32 -26.33 2.94
N TYR A 29 -37.20 -25.76 3.40
CA TYR A 29 -35.87 -26.11 2.90
C TYR A 29 -35.57 -27.61 3.05
N ASP A 30 -35.95 -28.23 4.17
CA ASP A 30 -35.80 -29.68 4.38
C ASP A 30 -36.62 -30.49 3.37
N LYS A 31 -37.86 -30.09 3.12
CA LYS A 31 -38.69 -30.72 2.08
C LYS A 31 -38.11 -30.55 0.68
N LEU A 32 -37.53 -29.38 0.38
CA LEU A 32 -36.86 -29.14 -0.91
C LEU A 32 -35.58 -29.97 -1.04
N ASN A 33 -34.87 -30.20 0.06
CA ASN A 33 -33.64 -30.99 0.11
C ASN A 33 -33.88 -32.51 0.09
N SER A 34 -35.06 -32.99 0.54
CA SER A 34 -35.40 -34.42 0.58
C SER A 34 -35.86 -35.00 -0.76
N VAL A 35 -36.03 -34.17 -1.79
CA VAL A 35 -36.35 -34.61 -3.15
C VAL A 35 -35.14 -35.36 -3.73
N SER A 36 -35.21 -36.69 -3.76
CA SER A 36 -34.16 -37.55 -4.33
C SER A 36 -33.97 -37.31 -5.83
N ASN A 37 -32.69 -37.30 -6.27
CA ASN A 37 -32.29 -37.27 -7.69
C ASN A 37 -32.81 -38.51 -8.40
N THR A 38 -33.97 -38.45 -9.03
CA THR A 38 -34.32 -39.45 -10.04
C THR A 38 -33.70 -39.01 -11.36
N TYR A 39 -33.00 -39.91 -12.06
CA TYR A 39 -32.39 -39.62 -13.36
C TYR A 39 -33.44 -39.50 -14.48
N ASN A 40 -34.52 -38.74 -14.27
CA ASN A 40 -35.52 -38.52 -15.30
C ASN A 40 -35.13 -37.36 -16.22
N ILE A 41 -35.46 -37.53 -17.49
CA ILE A 41 -35.18 -36.60 -18.57
C ILE A 41 -35.96 -35.30 -18.29
N SER A 42 -35.24 -34.28 -17.84
CA SER A 42 -35.77 -32.93 -17.68
C SER A 42 -36.12 -32.34 -19.04
N THR A 43 -37.39 -31.98 -19.27
CA THR A 43 -37.85 -31.37 -20.52
C THR A 43 -37.39 -29.92 -20.66
N SER A 44 -37.25 -29.20 -19.54
CA SER A 44 -36.95 -27.75 -19.52
C SER A 44 -35.44 -27.43 -19.50
N CYS A 45 -34.61 -28.30 -18.93
CA CYS A 45 -33.16 -28.13 -18.80
C CYS A 45 -32.35 -28.93 -19.85
N THR A 46 -33.00 -29.53 -20.85
CA THR A 46 -32.36 -30.34 -21.93
C THR A 46 -31.35 -29.58 -22.79
N LYS A 47 -31.49 -28.26 -22.94
CA LYS A 47 -30.64 -27.43 -23.82
C LYS A 47 -29.37 -26.88 -23.16
N LEU A 48 -29.02 -27.34 -21.96
CA LEU A 48 -27.85 -26.89 -21.22
C LEU A 48 -26.60 -27.69 -21.63
N ASN A 49 -25.49 -27.01 -21.94
CA ASN A 49 -24.23 -27.65 -22.33
C ASN A 49 -23.26 -27.89 -21.14
N SER A 50 -23.52 -27.28 -19.98
CA SER A 50 -22.63 -27.33 -18.80
C SER A 50 -23.14 -28.36 -17.79
N ASN A 51 -22.37 -29.43 -17.56
CA ASN A 51 -22.69 -30.46 -16.57
C ASN A 51 -22.91 -29.87 -15.16
N ASN A 52 -22.24 -28.77 -14.84
CA ASN A 52 -22.35 -28.08 -13.56
C ASN A 52 -23.69 -27.36 -13.36
N VAL A 53 -24.36 -26.92 -14.44
CA VAL A 53 -25.67 -26.23 -14.40
C VAL A 53 -26.83 -27.22 -14.52
N ILE A 54 -26.63 -28.31 -15.27
CA ILE A 54 -27.65 -29.33 -15.53
C ILE A 54 -28.21 -29.89 -14.23
N GLN A 55 -27.36 -30.25 -13.27
CA GLN A 55 -27.78 -30.87 -12.02
C GLN A 55 -28.66 -29.94 -11.16
N PRO A 56 -28.24 -28.72 -10.76
CA PRO A 56 -29.10 -27.82 -9.99
C PRO A 56 -30.38 -27.41 -10.75
N CYS A 57 -30.34 -27.25 -12.07
CA CYS A 57 -31.53 -26.99 -12.88
C CYS A 57 -32.53 -28.16 -12.80
N ARG A 58 -32.05 -29.40 -12.90
CA ARG A 58 -32.88 -30.62 -12.80
C ARG A 58 -33.50 -30.78 -11.43
N VAL A 59 -32.71 -30.60 -10.35
CA VAL A 59 -33.23 -30.64 -8.98
C VAL A 59 -34.34 -29.62 -8.81
N LEU A 60 -34.11 -28.37 -9.26
CA LEU A 60 -35.13 -27.32 -9.20
C LEU A 60 -36.39 -27.71 -9.98
N GLU A 61 -36.26 -28.29 -11.18
CA GLU A 61 -37.41 -28.73 -11.98
C GLU A 61 -38.19 -29.89 -11.35
N GLU A 62 -37.51 -30.92 -10.81
CA GLU A 62 -38.15 -32.05 -10.15
C GLU A 62 -38.89 -31.61 -8.88
N THR A 63 -38.25 -30.75 -8.09
CA THR A 63 -38.84 -30.19 -6.87
C THR A 63 -40.10 -29.38 -7.18
N LEU A 64 -40.09 -28.57 -8.25
CA LEU A 64 -41.26 -27.80 -8.71
C LEU A 64 -42.34 -28.68 -9.38
N LYS A 65 -41.99 -29.87 -9.90
CA LYS A 65 -42.96 -30.84 -10.45
C LYS A 65 -43.73 -31.56 -9.35
N LYS A 66 -43.05 -32.07 -8.32
CA LYS A 66 -43.69 -32.72 -7.15
C LYS A 66 -44.72 -31.81 -6.46
N TRP A 67 -44.49 -30.50 -6.46
CA TRP A 67 -45.45 -29.48 -6.00
C TRP A 67 -46.82 -29.54 -6.69
N THR A 68 -46.89 -29.95 -7.97
CA THR A 68 -48.14 -30.02 -8.74
C THR A 68 -49.01 -31.23 -8.36
N ILE A 69 -48.40 -32.28 -7.80
CA ILE A 69 -49.05 -33.57 -7.61
C ILE A 69 -49.68 -33.68 -6.22
N ASP A 70 -49.04 -33.09 -5.20
CA ASP A 70 -49.35 -33.48 -3.83
C ASP A 70 -50.17 -32.44 -3.05
N SER A 71 -50.22 -31.16 -3.43
CA SER A 71 -50.92 -30.08 -2.68
C SER A 71 -50.53 -29.94 -1.18
N THR A 72 -49.67 -30.82 -0.66
CA THR A 72 -49.25 -30.99 0.74
C THR A 72 -48.15 -30.02 1.16
N LEU A 73 -47.46 -29.40 0.20
CA LEU A 73 -46.48 -28.33 0.45
C LEU A 73 -47.15 -27.00 0.79
N THR A 74 -48.43 -26.84 0.48
CA THR A 74 -49.31 -25.75 0.92
C THR A 74 -50.22 -26.22 2.05
N ASN A 75 -49.68 -26.94 3.04
CA ASN A 75 -50.44 -27.11 4.28
C ASN A 75 -50.77 -25.69 4.79
N PRO A 76 -52.06 -25.31 4.94
CA PRO A 76 -52.45 -23.95 5.33
C PRO A 76 -51.81 -23.49 6.66
N GLU A 77 -51.34 -24.44 7.47
CA GLU A 77 -50.62 -24.19 8.73
C GLU A 77 -49.17 -23.71 8.55
N ILE A 78 -48.54 -23.87 7.36
CA ILE A 78 -47.09 -23.63 7.18
C ILE A 78 -46.81 -22.37 6.34
N VAL A 79 -47.47 -22.15 5.20
CA VAL A 79 -47.32 -20.91 4.41
C VAL A 79 -48.65 -20.57 3.74
N THR A 80 -49.28 -19.47 4.17
CA THR A 80 -50.60 -19.02 3.68
C THR A 80 -50.55 -18.19 2.39
N ASP A 81 -49.35 -17.80 1.93
CA ASP A 81 -49.14 -16.90 0.78
C ASP A 81 -48.22 -17.53 -0.28
N VAL A 82 -48.76 -17.76 -1.48
CA VAL A 82 -48.05 -18.28 -2.66
C VAL A 82 -46.84 -17.40 -3.03
N THR A 83 -46.93 -16.09 -2.81
CA THR A 83 -45.86 -15.13 -3.08
C THR A 83 -44.67 -15.33 -2.14
N LYS A 84 -44.97 -15.53 -0.85
CA LYS A 84 -43.97 -15.81 0.18
C LYS A 84 -43.24 -17.12 -0.08
N TYR A 85 -43.97 -18.17 -0.44
CA TYR A 85 -43.40 -19.46 -0.82
C TYR A 85 -42.45 -19.36 -2.02
N CYS A 86 -42.87 -18.69 -3.10
CA CYS A 86 -42.03 -18.50 -4.28
C CYS A 86 -40.75 -17.73 -3.95
N THR A 87 -40.82 -16.77 -3.04
CA THR A 87 -39.65 -16.04 -2.55
C THR A 87 -38.70 -16.99 -1.80
N HIS A 88 -39.21 -17.85 -0.90
CA HIS A 88 -38.40 -18.87 -0.21
C HIS A 88 -37.70 -19.82 -1.18
N VAL A 89 -38.36 -20.25 -2.25
CA VAL A 89 -37.75 -21.12 -3.27
C VAL A 89 -36.59 -20.43 -4.00
N VAL A 90 -36.70 -19.12 -4.27
CA VAL A 90 -35.60 -18.33 -4.86
C VAL A 90 -34.42 -18.24 -3.90
N TYR A 91 -34.66 -18.03 -2.60
CA TYR A 91 -33.63 -17.98 -1.57
C TYR A 91 -33.00 -19.35 -1.28
N TRP A 92 -33.75 -20.43 -1.42
CA TRP A 92 -33.21 -21.79 -1.42
C TRP A 92 -32.28 -22.01 -2.62
N LEU A 93 -32.69 -21.57 -3.82
CA LEU A 93 -31.86 -21.66 -5.02
C LEU A 93 -30.55 -20.89 -4.86
N TYR A 94 -30.57 -19.71 -4.22
CA TYR A 94 -29.36 -18.97 -3.90
C TYR A 94 -28.39 -19.79 -3.05
N GLY A 95 -28.90 -20.57 -2.09
CA GLY A 95 -28.11 -21.55 -1.34
C GLY A 95 -27.42 -22.56 -2.26
N LYS A 96 -28.18 -23.18 -3.17
CA LYS A 96 -27.61 -24.12 -4.14
C LYS A 96 -26.55 -23.50 -5.07
N ILE A 97 -26.73 -22.24 -5.46
CA ILE A 97 -25.72 -21.50 -6.26
C ILE A 97 -24.44 -21.26 -5.45
N ILE A 98 -24.55 -21.01 -4.16
CA ILE A 98 -23.40 -20.83 -3.26
C ILE A 98 -22.60 -22.13 -3.15
N ASP A 99 -23.30 -23.25 -2.93
CA ASP A 99 -22.71 -24.58 -2.67
C ASP A 99 -22.01 -25.18 -3.91
N ILE A 100 -22.51 -24.88 -5.11
CA ILE A 100 -21.99 -25.47 -6.36
C ILE A 100 -20.90 -24.56 -6.95
N PRO A 101 -19.77 -25.09 -7.44
CA PRO A 101 -18.70 -24.29 -8.06
C PRO A 101 -19.08 -23.78 -9.48
N LEU A 102 -20.14 -22.99 -9.57
CA LEU A 102 -20.60 -22.33 -10.79
C LEU A 102 -19.74 -21.09 -11.09
N ASN A 103 -19.34 -20.91 -12.34
CA ASN A 103 -18.75 -19.65 -12.81
C ASN A 103 -19.87 -18.64 -13.19
N ASN A 104 -19.51 -17.37 -13.47
CA ASN A 104 -20.51 -16.34 -13.78
C ASN A 104 -21.39 -16.67 -14.99
N SER A 105 -20.83 -17.35 -16.00
CA SER A 105 -21.58 -17.79 -17.19
C SER A 105 -22.59 -18.88 -16.83
N ASP A 106 -22.19 -19.84 -16.00
CA ASP A 106 -23.04 -20.90 -15.47
C ASP A 106 -24.20 -20.32 -14.63
N ILE A 107 -23.89 -19.36 -13.75
CA ILE A 107 -24.89 -18.65 -12.94
C ILE A 107 -25.87 -17.88 -13.84
N ASN A 108 -25.37 -17.14 -14.84
CA ASN A 108 -26.23 -16.42 -15.79
C ASN A 108 -27.15 -17.37 -16.55
N THR A 109 -26.59 -18.49 -16.98
CA THR A 109 -27.33 -19.53 -17.68
C THR A 109 -28.43 -20.05 -16.77
N LEU A 110 -28.13 -20.47 -15.54
CA LEU A 110 -29.11 -20.93 -14.56
C LEU A 110 -30.24 -19.91 -14.36
N TYR A 111 -29.90 -18.64 -14.08
CA TYR A 111 -30.88 -17.56 -13.91
C TYR A 111 -31.80 -17.36 -15.13
N SER A 112 -31.33 -17.64 -16.35
CA SER A 112 -32.17 -17.52 -17.56
C SER A 112 -33.27 -18.60 -17.63
N TYR A 113 -33.08 -19.74 -16.95
CA TYR A 113 -34.06 -20.83 -16.89
C TYR A 113 -35.00 -20.69 -15.70
N VAL A 114 -34.58 -20.05 -14.60
CA VAL A 114 -35.38 -19.89 -13.38
C VAL A 114 -36.79 -19.32 -13.66
N PRO A 115 -37.00 -18.23 -14.43
CA PRO A 115 -38.33 -17.72 -14.73
C PRO A 115 -39.22 -18.72 -15.48
N LYS A 116 -38.64 -19.57 -16.33
CA LYS A 116 -39.35 -20.63 -17.06
C LYS A 116 -39.75 -21.76 -16.12
N LEU A 117 -38.85 -22.16 -15.22
CA LEU A 117 -39.09 -23.20 -14.22
C LEU A 117 -40.16 -22.79 -13.20
N LEU A 118 -40.16 -21.53 -12.77
CA LEU A 118 -41.17 -20.98 -11.85
C LEU A 118 -42.54 -20.78 -12.53
N GLY A 119 -42.62 -20.84 -13.87
CA GLY A 119 -43.86 -21.01 -14.64
C GLY A 119 -44.99 -20.03 -14.30
N ASN A 120 -46.25 -20.44 -14.51
CA ASN A 120 -47.47 -19.65 -14.20
C ASN A 120 -47.83 -19.70 -12.71
N LYS A 121 -46.94 -20.27 -11.89
CA LYS A 121 -47.18 -20.72 -10.52
C LYS A 121 -46.81 -19.64 -9.51
N CYS A 122 -45.74 -18.92 -9.82
CA CYS A 122 -45.36 -17.69 -9.16
C CYS A 122 -45.88 -16.50 -9.98
N SER A 123 -46.43 -15.48 -9.31
CA SER A 123 -46.91 -14.25 -9.97
C SER A 123 -45.83 -13.65 -10.90
N THR A 124 -46.26 -12.97 -11.96
CA THR A 124 -45.39 -12.19 -12.84
C THR A 124 -44.50 -11.21 -12.08
N ASP A 125 -44.97 -10.69 -10.94
CA ASP A 125 -44.22 -9.75 -10.09
C ASP A 125 -43.03 -10.41 -9.39
N ILE A 126 -43.08 -11.73 -9.16
CA ILE A 126 -41.95 -12.46 -8.56
C ILE A 126 -40.87 -12.69 -9.62
N LYS A 127 -41.26 -12.93 -10.88
CA LYS A 127 -40.31 -13.10 -12.00
C LYS A 127 -39.50 -11.83 -12.25
N SER A 128 -40.07 -10.65 -12.03
CA SER A 128 -39.36 -9.36 -12.14
C SER A 128 -38.48 -9.05 -10.93
N ASN A 129 -38.71 -9.67 -9.76
CA ASN A 129 -37.97 -9.44 -8.51
C ASN A 129 -36.76 -10.37 -8.28
N ILE A 130 -36.53 -11.38 -9.13
CA ILE A 130 -35.33 -12.22 -9.01
C ILE A 130 -34.10 -11.41 -9.41
N LYS A 131 -33.42 -10.84 -8.41
CA LYS A 131 -32.16 -10.13 -8.60
C LYS A 131 -31.06 -11.15 -8.94
N LYS A 132 -30.50 -11.04 -10.14
CA LYS A 132 -29.32 -11.83 -10.54
C LYS A 132 -28.10 -11.35 -9.76
N VAL A 133 -27.65 -12.15 -8.81
CA VAL A 133 -26.47 -11.85 -8.00
C VAL A 133 -25.40 -12.88 -8.34
N TYR A 134 -24.29 -12.39 -8.90
CA TYR A 134 -23.19 -13.26 -9.36
C TYR A 134 -22.08 -13.39 -8.31
N ASN A 135 -21.90 -12.37 -7.48
CA ASN A 135 -20.94 -12.41 -6.39
C ASN A 135 -21.45 -13.34 -5.30
N LYS A 136 -20.76 -14.47 -5.09
CA LYS A 136 -21.14 -15.48 -4.09
C LYS A 136 -21.18 -14.93 -2.66
N LYS A 137 -20.29 -14.01 -2.29
CA LYS A 137 -20.32 -13.34 -0.98
C LYS A 137 -21.57 -12.48 -0.86
N THR A 138 -21.88 -11.68 -1.88
CA THR A 138 -23.09 -10.86 -1.90
C THR A 138 -24.35 -11.73 -1.79
N LEU A 139 -24.40 -12.83 -2.55
CA LEU A 139 -25.50 -13.78 -2.56
C LEU A 139 -25.67 -14.49 -1.21
N LYS A 140 -24.56 -14.91 -0.59
CA LYS A 140 -24.53 -15.50 0.75
C LYS A 140 -25.09 -14.54 1.79
N ASN A 141 -24.56 -13.33 1.85
CA ASN A 141 -25.04 -12.28 2.75
C ASN A 141 -26.55 -11.99 2.56
N LYS A 142 -27.01 -11.92 1.31
CA LYS A 142 -28.41 -11.66 0.96
C LYS A 142 -29.30 -12.79 1.48
N LYS A 143 -28.86 -14.04 1.28
CA LYS A 143 -29.57 -15.22 1.76
C LYS A 143 -29.62 -15.28 3.28
N GLU A 144 -28.50 -15.13 3.97
CA GLU A 144 -28.44 -15.21 5.44
C GLU A 144 -29.30 -14.15 6.11
N LEU A 145 -29.27 -12.91 5.59
CA LEU A 145 -30.13 -11.84 6.10
C LEU A 145 -31.62 -12.16 5.91
N TYR A 146 -32.00 -12.67 4.74
CA TYR A 146 -33.37 -13.10 4.47
C TYR A 146 -33.81 -14.26 5.38
N ASP A 147 -33.01 -15.32 5.47
CA ASP A 147 -33.33 -16.52 6.23
C ASP A 147 -33.49 -16.19 7.72
N PHE A 148 -32.63 -15.32 8.27
CA PHE A 148 -32.76 -14.78 9.62
C PHE A 148 -34.07 -14.01 9.80
N LEU A 149 -34.39 -13.08 8.89
CA LEU A 149 -35.58 -12.24 9.02
C LEU A 149 -36.87 -13.07 9.02
N GLU A 150 -36.93 -14.13 8.23
CA GLU A 150 -38.07 -15.05 8.19
C GLU A 150 -38.14 -15.98 9.41
N SER A 151 -37.00 -16.32 10.02
CA SER A 151 -36.95 -17.22 11.19
C SER A 151 -36.89 -16.51 12.55
N TYR A 152 -36.70 -15.19 12.57
CA TYR A 152 -36.47 -14.41 13.79
C TYR A 152 -37.58 -14.58 14.84
N ASP A 153 -38.85 -14.62 14.44
CA ASP A 153 -39.95 -14.70 15.42
C ASP A 153 -39.96 -16.07 16.14
N THR A 154 -39.50 -17.14 15.48
CA THR A 154 -39.26 -18.45 16.09
C THR A 154 -38.09 -18.39 17.06
N ILE A 155 -36.97 -17.77 16.66
CA ILE A 155 -35.78 -17.60 17.51
C ILE A 155 -36.15 -16.82 18.78
N GLU A 156 -36.88 -15.72 18.62
CA GLU A 156 -37.35 -14.88 19.72
C GLU A 156 -38.25 -15.67 20.67
N GLY A 157 -39.15 -16.52 20.16
CA GLY A 157 -39.97 -17.42 20.96
C GLY A 157 -39.15 -18.41 21.80
N ILE A 158 -38.13 -19.03 21.20
CA ILE A 158 -37.25 -19.98 21.91
C ILE A 158 -36.47 -19.28 23.03
N ILE A 159 -35.93 -18.09 22.76
CA ILE A 159 -35.21 -17.28 23.76
C ILE A 159 -36.16 -16.87 24.91
N LYS A 160 -37.41 -16.53 24.62
CA LYS A 160 -38.42 -16.16 25.64
C LYS A 160 -38.77 -17.32 26.56
N GLU A 161 -38.91 -18.53 26.02
CA GLU A 161 -39.35 -19.70 26.78
C GLU A 161 -38.27 -20.29 27.69
N GLU A 162 -36.99 -19.96 27.48
CA GLU A 162 -35.83 -20.48 28.24
C GLU A 162 -35.68 -22.01 28.26
N LYS A 163 -36.35 -22.72 27.35
CA LYS A 163 -36.34 -24.20 27.32
C LYS A 163 -35.13 -24.79 26.59
N SER A 164 -34.49 -24.02 25.71
CA SER A 164 -33.33 -24.50 24.95
C SER A 164 -32.04 -24.33 25.74
N LYS A 165 -31.17 -25.34 25.70
CA LYS A 165 -29.79 -25.27 26.21
C LYS A 165 -28.86 -24.44 25.31
N HIS A 166 -29.34 -23.99 24.15
CA HIS A 166 -28.59 -23.31 23.10
C HIS A 166 -28.88 -21.80 23.00
N ILE A 167 -29.46 -21.18 24.03
CA ILE A 167 -29.80 -19.74 24.04
C ILE A 167 -28.61 -18.87 23.63
N GLN A 168 -27.41 -19.19 24.13
CA GLN A 168 -26.19 -18.46 23.79
C GLN A 168 -25.86 -18.55 22.30
N ASP A 169 -26.05 -19.72 21.68
CA ASP A 169 -25.84 -19.92 20.24
C ASP A 169 -26.81 -19.06 19.42
N TYR A 170 -28.09 -18.97 19.84
CA TYR A 170 -29.07 -18.07 19.21
C TYR A 170 -28.69 -16.59 19.36
N CYS A 171 -28.20 -16.18 20.53
CA CYS A 171 -27.71 -14.82 20.76
C CYS A 171 -26.52 -14.50 19.86
N GLU A 172 -25.59 -15.44 19.66
CA GLU A 172 -24.46 -15.30 18.75
C GLU A 172 -24.89 -15.20 17.27
N TYR A 173 -25.91 -15.96 16.86
CA TYR A 173 -26.48 -15.84 15.52
C TYR A 173 -27.12 -14.47 15.28
N ILE A 174 -27.89 -13.97 16.24
CA ILE A 174 -28.50 -12.63 16.16
C ILE A 174 -27.40 -11.57 16.04
N LYS A 175 -26.35 -11.67 16.87
CA LYS A 175 -25.19 -10.78 16.79
C LYS A 175 -24.55 -10.81 15.40
N TYR A 176 -24.29 -12.00 14.87
CA TYR A 176 -23.72 -12.17 13.53
C TYR A 176 -24.55 -11.47 12.45
N ILE A 177 -25.87 -11.62 12.46
CA ILE A 177 -26.73 -11.00 11.45
C ILE A 177 -26.83 -9.48 11.64
N PHE A 178 -26.80 -9.00 12.87
CA PHE A 178 -26.78 -7.57 13.19
C PHE A 178 -25.47 -6.92 12.71
N ASP A 179 -24.35 -7.59 12.94
CA ASP A 179 -23.05 -7.19 12.41
C ASP A 179 -23.03 -7.27 10.88
N LEU A 180 -23.65 -8.28 10.27
CA LEU A 180 -23.81 -8.39 8.82
C LEU A 180 -24.62 -7.22 8.25
N TYR A 181 -25.77 -6.88 8.85
CA TYR A 181 -26.59 -5.75 8.45
C TYR A 181 -25.81 -4.43 8.55
N ASN A 182 -25.04 -4.24 9.63
CA ASN A 182 -24.16 -3.09 9.80
C ASN A 182 -23.05 -3.04 8.75
N ASN A 183 -22.40 -4.17 8.48
CA ASN A 183 -21.36 -4.27 7.45
C ASN A 183 -21.90 -3.92 6.07
N ILE A 184 -23.12 -4.36 5.74
CA ILE A 184 -23.82 -3.98 4.51
C ILE A 184 -24.05 -2.46 4.48
N HIS A 185 -24.43 -1.84 5.61
CA HIS A 185 -24.65 -0.39 5.73
C HIS A 185 -23.37 0.45 5.78
N GLN A 186 -22.23 -0.14 6.14
CA GLN A 186 -20.93 0.55 6.11
C GLN A 186 -20.26 0.43 4.75
N ASP A 187 -20.58 -0.61 3.97
CA ASP A 187 -20.11 -0.79 2.61
C ASP A 187 -20.96 0.03 1.62
N TYR A 188 -20.45 1.20 1.24
CA TYR A 188 -21.05 2.09 0.25
C TYR A 188 -21.47 1.38 -1.04
N ASN A 189 -20.66 0.43 -1.53
CA ASN A 189 -20.96 -0.32 -2.75
C ASN A 189 -22.14 -1.28 -2.54
N SER A 190 -22.25 -1.87 -1.35
CA SER A 190 -23.37 -2.75 -0.99
C SER A 190 -24.70 -1.99 -0.90
N ILE A 191 -24.74 -0.81 -0.28
CA ILE A 191 -25.95 0.05 -0.24
C ILE A 191 -26.33 0.53 -1.64
N GLN A 192 -25.38 1.06 -2.42
CA GLN A 192 -25.68 1.66 -3.72
C GLN A 192 -25.98 0.61 -4.81
N SER A 193 -25.60 -0.64 -4.61
CA SER A 193 -25.87 -1.72 -5.58
C SER A 193 -27.35 -2.01 -5.79
N GLY A 194 -28.19 -1.68 -4.81
CA GLY A 194 -29.58 -2.07 -4.78
C GLY A 194 -29.81 -3.57 -4.53
N TYR A 195 -28.76 -4.37 -4.27
CA TYR A 195 -28.92 -5.82 -4.10
C TYR A 195 -29.65 -6.18 -2.80
N TYR A 196 -29.47 -5.39 -1.74
CA TYR A 196 -29.99 -5.65 -0.40
C TYR A 196 -31.28 -4.90 -0.05
N ASP A 197 -31.80 -4.06 -0.96
CA ASP A 197 -32.90 -3.12 -0.64
C ASP A 197 -34.12 -3.78 0.03
N GLU A 198 -34.49 -4.98 -0.44
CA GLU A 198 -35.62 -5.73 0.09
C GLU A 198 -35.35 -6.25 1.50
N GLU A 199 -34.15 -6.78 1.74
CA GLU A 199 -33.78 -7.34 3.04
C GLU A 199 -33.52 -6.23 4.05
N ILE A 200 -32.90 -5.12 3.63
CA ILE A 200 -32.72 -3.93 4.46
C ILE A 200 -34.07 -3.38 4.88
N LYS A 201 -35.00 -3.19 3.93
CA LYS A 201 -36.34 -2.71 4.24
C LYS A 201 -37.07 -3.65 5.20
N LYS A 202 -37.04 -4.96 4.94
CA LYS A 202 -37.64 -5.96 5.86
C LYS A 202 -37.01 -5.94 7.25
N PHE A 203 -35.69 -5.76 7.33
CA PHE A 203 -34.97 -5.65 8.60
C PHE A 203 -35.41 -4.39 9.35
N GLU A 204 -35.42 -3.25 8.69
CA GLU A 204 -35.92 -2.00 9.26
C GLU A 204 -37.37 -2.16 9.73
N ASP A 205 -38.28 -2.62 8.88
CA ASP A 205 -39.69 -2.81 9.22
C ASP A 205 -39.88 -3.73 10.44
N LYS A 206 -39.07 -4.79 10.57
CA LYS A 206 -39.13 -5.76 11.67
C LYS A 206 -38.58 -5.21 13.00
N PHE A 207 -37.65 -4.25 12.96
CA PHE A 207 -36.89 -3.78 14.12
C PHE A 207 -37.08 -2.29 14.46
N LYS A 208 -37.77 -1.48 13.64
CA LYS A 208 -37.88 -0.01 13.79
C LYS A 208 -38.77 0.47 14.95
N ASN A 209 -39.75 -0.33 15.39
CA ASN A 209 -40.72 0.05 16.44
C ASN A 209 -40.78 -0.99 17.58
N GLY A 210 -39.63 -1.61 17.90
CA GLY A 210 -39.57 -2.83 18.71
C GLY A 210 -39.20 -2.65 20.19
N GLU A 211 -39.74 -1.66 20.92
CA GLU A 211 -39.44 -1.44 22.36
C GLU A 211 -39.48 -2.75 23.18
N ASN A 212 -40.47 -3.62 22.91
CA ASN A 212 -40.58 -4.93 23.55
C ASN A 212 -39.56 -5.96 23.02
N LYS A 213 -39.24 -5.99 21.72
CA LYS A 213 -38.31 -6.98 21.15
C LYS A 213 -36.88 -6.76 21.66
N PHE A 214 -36.45 -5.51 21.79
CA PHE A 214 -35.13 -5.18 22.32
C PHE A 214 -35.03 -5.39 23.83
N SER A 215 -36.10 -5.22 24.59
CA SER A 215 -36.10 -5.51 26.02
C SER A 215 -35.94 -7.01 26.29
N ILE A 216 -36.58 -7.86 25.48
CA ILE A 216 -36.41 -9.32 25.52
C ILE A 216 -34.95 -9.72 25.23
N LEU A 217 -34.38 -9.21 24.15
CA LEU A 217 -32.98 -9.51 23.78
C LEU A 217 -31.98 -8.94 24.79
N SER A 218 -32.22 -7.72 25.31
CA SER A 218 -31.31 -7.04 26.25
C SER A 218 -31.26 -7.68 27.64
N ASN A 219 -32.31 -8.42 28.01
CA ASN A 219 -32.39 -9.11 29.29
C ASN A 219 -31.79 -10.52 29.23
N LYS A 220 -31.88 -11.19 28.07
CA LYS A 220 -31.52 -12.61 27.93
C LYS A 220 -30.22 -12.86 27.18
N CYS A 221 -29.79 -11.92 26.34
CA CYS A 221 -28.52 -12.00 25.63
C CYS A 221 -27.50 -10.95 26.13
N PRO A 222 -26.18 -11.16 25.92
CA PRO A 222 -25.16 -10.17 26.29
C PRO A 222 -25.44 -8.78 25.71
N LYS A 223 -25.44 -7.76 26.57
CA LYS A 223 -25.92 -6.41 26.23
C LYS A 223 -25.12 -5.73 25.12
N ASP A 224 -23.81 -6.00 25.00
CA ASP A 224 -22.88 -5.16 24.24
C ASP A 224 -23.11 -5.13 22.72
N TYR A 225 -23.69 -6.17 22.11
CA TYR A 225 -23.85 -6.22 20.65
C TYR A 225 -25.16 -5.62 20.14
N LEU A 226 -26.21 -5.53 20.95
CA LEU A 226 -27.47 -4.86 20.57
C LEU A 226 -27.23 -3.36 20.32
N TYR A 227 -26.23 -2.80 20.99
CA TYR A 227 -25.80 -1.41 20.82
C TYR A 227 -24.97 -1.16 19.55
N SER A 228 -24.67 -2.17 18.73
CA SER A 228 -24.03 -1.92 17.42
C SER A 228 -25.03 -1.48 16.35
N VAL A 229 -26.33 -1.74 16.51
CA VAL A 229 -27.37 -1.49 15.49
C VAL A 229 -28.30 -0.33 15.87
N ILE A 230 -28.56 -0.07 17.16
CA ILE A 230 -29.58 0.91 17.63
C ILE A 230 -29.01 1.89 18.66
N ASN A 231 -29.42 3.16 18.56
CA ASN A 231 -29.08 4.22 19.53
C ASN A 231 -30.08 4.25 20.70
N ARG A 232 -29.59 4.18 21.95
CA ARG A 232 -30.40 4.19 23.19
C ARG A 232 -31.18 5.49 23.42
N VAL A 233 -30.78 6.62 22.83
CA VAL A 233 -31.35 7.94 23.19
C VAL A 233 -32.54 8.30 22.30
N ASN A 234 -32.54 7.86 21.05
CA ASN A 234 -33.51 8.27 20.04
C ASN A 234 -34.28 7.10 19.41
N GLU A 235 -33.98 5.85 19.79
CA GLU A 235 -34.60 4.62 19.24
C GLU A 235 -34.47 4.49 17.71
N THR A 236 -33.51 5.19 17.13
CA THR A 236 -33.17 5.10 15.70
C THR A 236 -32.01 4.13 15.50
N PHE A 237 -32.01 3.39 14.37
CA PHE A 237 -30.81 2.67 13.91
C PHE A 237 -29.61 3.63 13.90
N GLN A 238 -28.45 3.20 14.40
CA GLN A 238 -27.26 4.07 14.50
C GLN A 238 -26.84 4.63 13.13
N ASN A 239 -27.22 3.95 12.04
CA ASN A 239 -26.95 4.38 10.67
C ASN A 239 -28.11 5.13 9.98
N SER A 240 -29.28 5.28 10.62
CA SER A 240 -30.41 6.11 10.13
C SER A 240 -30.02 7.59 9.96
N GLY A 241 -28.98 8.02 10.69
CA GLY A 241 -28.38 9.36 10.62
C GLY A 241 -27.23 9.51 9.62
N GLN A 242 -26.74 8.43 8.98
CA GLN A 242 -26.04 8.63 7.72
C GLN A 242 -27.10 9.06 6.74
N LYS A 243 -27.24 10.38 6.56
CA LYS A 243 -27.76 10.93 5.30
C LYS A 243 -27.20 10.01 4.22
N LYS A 244 -28.06 9.43 3.36
CA LYS A 244 -27.68 9.18 1.96
C LYS A 244 -26.73 10.32 1.63
N PRO A 245 -25.42 10.10 1.38
CA PRO A 245 -24.54 11.22 1.07
C PRO A 245 -25.32 12.02 0.05
N LYS A 246 -25.57 13.30 0.38
CA LYS A 246 -26.45 14.16 -0.41
C LYS A 246 -26.15 13.81 -1.85
N THR A 247 -27.17 13.32 -2.53
CA THR A 247 -27.11 13.03 -3.96
C THR A 247 -26.33 14.16 -4.61
N ASN A 248 -25.20 13.82 -5.25
CA ASN A 248 -24.48 14.69 -6.18
C ASN A 248 -23.59 15.82 -5.63
N ASP A 249 -22.83 15.64 -4.55
CA ASP A 249 -21.58 16.43 -4.44
C ASP A 249 -20.54 15.80 -5.37
N LYS A 250 -20.76 15.94 -6.68
CA LYS A 250 -19.76 15.66 -7.72
C LYS A 250 -18.54 16.48 -7.32
N ILE A 251 -17.48 15.83 -6.84
CA ILE A 251 -16.24 16.55 -6.53
C ILE A 251 -15.70 17.06 -7.86
N THR A 252 -16.10 18.27 -8.19
CA THR A 252 -15.67 19.02 -9.35
C THR A 252 -14.52 19.86 -8.86
N PHE A 253 -13.31 19.40 -9.17
CA PHE A 253 -12.13 20.21 -8.96
C PHE A 253 -12.09 21.23 -10.10
N GLU A 254 -12.32 22.50 -9.80
CA GLU A 254 -12.31 23.58 -10.80
C GLU A 254 -10.98 23.62 -11.57
N SER A 255 -9.87 23.32 -10.88
CA SER A 255 -8.53 23.20 -11.45
C SER A 255 -8.45 22.18 -12.59
N PHE A 256 -9.22 21.08 -12.51
CA PHE A 256 -9.22 20.02 -13.53
C PHE A 256 -9.83 20.55 -14.83
N ASN A 257 -10.92 21.33 -14.71
CA ASN A 257 -11.60 21.90 -15.86
C ASN A 257 -10.76 23.02 -16.50
N ALA A 258 -10.15 23.87 -15.67
CA ALA A 258 -9.30 24.97 -16.14
C ALA A 258 -8.12 24.47 -17.00
N ILE A 259 -7.39 23.44 -16.53
CA ILE A 259 -6.25 22.89 -17.27
C ILE A 259 -6.68 22.18 -18.56
N LYS A 260 -7.82 21.48 -18.55
CA LYS A 260 -8.34 20.76 -19.74
C LYS A 260 -8.76 21.69 -20.88
N GLU A 261 -9.11 22.94 -20.59
CA GLU A 261 -9.49 23.91 -21.60
C GLU A 261 -8.29 24.59 -22.31
N LYS A 262 -7.10 24.51 -21.71
CA LYS A 262 -5.88 25.08 -22.31
C LYS A 262 -5.53 24.37 -23.63
N ASN A 263 -5.05 25.14 -24.61
CA ASN A 263 -4.66 24.62 -25.93
C ASN A 263 -3.60 23.53 -25.84
N THR A 264 -2.68 23.64 -24.88
CA THR A 264 -1.61 22.66 -24.61
C THR A 264 -2.16 21.27 -24.27
N TRP A 265 -3.31 21.19 -23.61
CA TRP A 265 -3.99 19.91 -23.33
C TRP A 265 -4.61 19.31 -24.60
N LYS A 266 -5.14 20.17 -25.49
CA LYS A 266 -5.76 19.80 -26.76
C LYS A 266 -4.75 19.28 -27.79
N GLU A 267 -3.46 19.50 -27.55
CA GLU A 267 -2.34 18.96 -28.34
C GLU A 267 -1.81 17.61 -27.83
N THR A 268 -2.37 17.07 -26.73
CA THR A 268 -1.92 15.78 -26.19
C THR A 268 -2.36 14.62 -27.08
N LYS A 269 -1.50 13.59 -27.23
CA LYS A 269 -1.87 12.34 -27.92
C LYS A 269 -3.11 11.67 -27.29
N LEU A 270 -3.27 11.80 -25.97
CA LEU A 270 -4.44 11.30 -25.26
C LEU A 270 -5.71 12.03 -25.68
N TYR A 271 -5.66 13.36 -25.79
CA TYR A 271 -6.79 14.17 -26.25
C TYR A 271 -7.17 13.82 -27.68
N GLU A 272 -6.22 13.73 -28.60
CA GLU A 272 -6.49 13.33 -29.99
C GLU A 272 -7.14 11.94 -30.08
N PHE A 273 -6.69 11.00 -29.25
CA PHE A 273 -7.28 9.67 -29.14
C PHE A 273 -8.73 9.74 -28.64
N TYR A 274 -8.98 10.51 -27.57
CA TYR A 274 -10.33 10.70 -27.02
C TYR A 274 -11.27 11.39 -28.00
N LYS A 275 -10.79 12.42 -28.69
CA LYS A 275 -11.55 13.11 -29.74
C LYS A 275 -11.97 12.13 -30.83
N LYS A 276 -11.06 11.25 -31.26
CA LYS A 276 -11.40 10.23 -32.26
C LYS A 276 -12.44 9.23 -31.74
N LEU A 277 -12.36 8.81 -30.47
CA LEU A 277 -13.41 7.98 -29.85
C LEU A 277 -14.75 8.73 -29.79
N ASP A 278 -14.74 10.02 -29.44
CA ASP A 278 -15.95 10.85 -29.40
C ASP A 278 -16.58 11.00 -30.79
N ASP A 279 -15.77 11.21 -31.84
CA ASP A 279 -16.23 11.29 -33.22
C ASP A 279 -16.92 9.98 -33.64
N ASP A 280 -16.32 8.82 -33.35
CA ASP A 280 -16.88 7.51 -33.67
C ASP A 280 -18.11 7.18 -32.82
N TYR A 281 -18.11 7.56 -31.55
CA TYR A 281 -19.26 7.42 -30.65
C TYR A 281 -20.46 8.25 -31.15
N ASN A 282 -20.21 9.47 -31.62
CA ASN A 282 -21.25 10.40 -32.07
C ASN A 282 -21.73 10.11 -33.50
N ALA A 283 -20.92 9.46 -34.34
CA ALA A 283 -21.32 9.04 -35.68
C ALA A 283 -22.36 7.90 -35.69
N ALA A 284 -22.50 7.18 -34.57
CA ALA A 284 -23.41 6.07 -34.40
C ALA A 284 -24.84 6.51 -34.01
N CYS A 285 -25.84 5.69 -34.35
CA CYS A 285 -27.26 5.91 -34.02
C CYS A 285 -27.85 7.24 -34.56
N LYS A 286 -27.67 7.49 -35.86
CA LYS A 286 -28.04 8.75 -36.55
C LYS A 286 -29.52 9.19 -36.43
N SER A 287 -30.44 8.29 -36.07
CA SER A 287 -31.87 8.60 -35.85
C SER A 287 -32.24 8.85 -34.38
N GLY A 288 -31.26 8.88 -33.45
CA GLY A 288 -31.50 9.07 -32.02
C GLY A 288 -31.90 7.80 -31.25
N THR A 289 -32.23 6.72 -31.95
CA THR A 289 -32.53 5.40 -31.35
C THR A 289 -31.44 4.39 -31.73
N CYS A 290 -30.70 3.92 -30.73
CA CYS A 290 -29.80 2.80 -30.90
C CYS A 290 -30.58 1.48 -30.78
N ASP A 291 -30.37 0.53 -31.70
CA ASP A 291 -30.97 -0.79 -31.60
C ASP A 291 -30.09 -1.72 -30.74
N CYS A 292 -30.53 -2.00 -29.52
CA CYS A 292 -29.95 -3.00 -28.63
C CYS A 292 -30.84 -4.25 -28.50
N SER A 293 -31.84 -4.44 -29.37
CA SER A 293 -32.78 -5.57 -29.34
C SER A 293 -32.14 -6.96 -29.33
N PRO A 294 -30.95 -7.20 -29.93
CA PRO A 294 -30.24 -8.48 -29.78
C PRO A 294 -29.85 -8.82 -28.33
N TYR A 295 -29.85 -7.82 -27.43
CA TYR A 295 -29.43 -7.93 -26.04
C TYR A 295 -30.65 -7.76 -25.12
N HIS A 296 -31.35 -8.86 -24.85
CA HIS A 296 -32.62 -8.86 -24.12
C HIS A 296 -32.56 -8.14 -22.75
N TYR A 297 -31.39 -8.05 -22.12
CA TYR A 297 -31.22 -7.40 -20.81
C TYR A 297 -30.93 -5.89 -20.89
N LEU A 298 -30.53 -5.37 -22.06
CA LEU A 298 -30.23 -3.96 -22.27
C LEU A 298 -31.44 -3.21 -22.87
N LYS A 299 -32.35 -3.91 -23.54
CA LYS A 299 -33.48 -3.33 -24.28
C LYS A 299 -34.40 -2.45 -23.42
N ASP A 300 -34.58 -2.82 -22.15
CA ASP A 300 -35.49 -2.15 -21.22
C ASP A 300 -34.82 -0.96 -20.50
N ASN A 301 -33.51 -0.74 -20.74
CA ASN A 301 -32.73 0.33 -20.14
C ASN A 301 -32.20 1.29 -21.22
N THR A 302 -32.93 2.38 -21.44
CA THR A 302 -32.63 3.35 -22.51
C THR A 302 -31.23 3.96 -22.42
N VAL A 303 -30.73 4.22 -21.20
CA VAL A 303 -29.40 4.79 -20.96
C VAL A 303 -28.31 3.81 -21.40
N VAL A 304 -28.38 2.57 -20.91
CA VAL A 304 -27.39 1.54 -21.24
C VAL A 304 -27.48 1.14 -22.71
N CYS A 305 -28.69 1.02 -23.26
CA CYS A 305 -28.94 0.70 -24.66
C CYS A 305 -28.31 1.73 -25.60
N THR A 306 -28.46 3.02 -25.29
CA THR A 306 -27.89 4.12 -26.10
C THR A 306 -26.37 4.10 -26.03
N LEU A 307 -25.80 3.98 -24.83
CA LEU A 307 -24.35 3.91 -24.66
C LEU A 307 -23.76 2.68 -25.36
N TRP A 308 -24.43 1.53 -25.24
CA TRP A 308 -24.06 0.27 -25.89
C TRP A 308 -24.06 0.37 -27.42
N GLY A 309 -25.15 0.83 -28.02
CA GLY A 309 -25.27 0.91 -29.47
C GLY A 309 -24.26 1.88 -30.09
N LYS A 310 -23.94 2.98 -29.41
CA LYS A 310 -22.88 3.89 -29.87
C LYS A 310 -21.48 3.27 -29.76
N LEU A 311 -21.21 2.52 -28.69
CA LEU A 311 -19.93 1.84 -28.49
C LEU A 311 -19.67 0.72 -29.49
N GLN A 312 -20.73 0.08 -30.02
CA GLN A 312 -20.56 -0.91 -31.09
C GLN A 312 -19.81 -0.35 -32.30
N ASN A 313 -20.07 0.90 -32.68
CA ASN A 313 -19.37 1.54 -33.79
C ASN A 313 -17.86 1.72 -33.52
N ILE A 314 -17.48 2.03 -32.29
CA ILE A 314 -16.05 2.09 -31.89
C ILE A 314 -15.42 0.69 -32.00
N ILE A 315 -16.16 -0.34 -31.57
CA ILE A 315 -15.65 -1.71 -31.54
C ILE A 315 -15.55 -2.29 -32.96
N ASP A 316 -16.52 -1.99 -33.83
CA ASP A 316 -16.50 -2.35 -35.25
C ASP A 316 -15.28 -1.76 -35.97
N ASN A 317 -14.88 -0.56 -35.59
CA ASN A 317 -13.74 0.16 -36.15
C ASN A 317 -12.45 0.01 -35.30
N TRP A 318 -12.41 -0.93 -34.35
CA TRP A 318 -11.33 -0.99 -33.37
C TRP A 318 -9.95 -1.22 -34.00
N ASP A 319 -9.86 -2.09 -35.01
CA ASP A 319 -8.59 -2.37 -35.68
C ASP A 319 -8.10 -1.17 -36.52
N SER A 320 -9.01 -0.37 -37.10
CA SER A 320 -8.65 0.85 -37.84
C SER A 320 -8.25 2.01 -36.91
N LEU A 321 -8.84 2.06 -35.71
CA LEU A 321 -8.42 2.95 -34.61
C LEU A 321 -7.00 2.61 -34.11
N HIS A 322 -6.63 1.33 -34.08
CA HIS A 322 -5.34 0.83 -33.56
C HIS A 322 -4.20 0.93 -34.58
N ALA A 323 -4.46 0.65 -35.86
CA ALA A 323 -3.42 0.16 -36.75
C ALA A 323 -2.34 1.15 -37.19
N ASN A 324 -2.55 2.48 -37.22
CA ASN A 324 -1.52 3.38 -37.80
C ASN A 324 -1.49 4.85 -37.28
N ARG A 325 -2.47 5.32 -36.49
CA ARG A 325 -2.63 6.77 -36.28
C ARG A 325 -1.92 7.35 -35.05
N PHE A 326 -1.69 6.55 -34.00
CA PHE A 326 -1.24 7.05 -32.70
C PHE A 326 0.03 6.38 -32.14
N ASP A 327 0.60 5.39 -32.84
CA ASP A 327 1.77 4.61 -32.40
C ASP A 327 1.64 3.99 -30.99
N LEU A 328 0.44 3.54 -30.63
CA LEU A 328 0.15 2.99 -29.30
C LEU A 328 0.20 1.46 -29.30
N GLY A 329 0.93 0.90 -28.34
CA GLY A 329 0.91 -0.54 -28.08
C GLY A 329 -0.49 -1.01 -27.61
N PRO A 330 -0.87 -2.27 -27.83
CA PRO A 330 -2.25 -2.71 -27.62
C PRO A 330 -2.79 -2.52 -26.20
N LYS A 331 -1.97 -2.80 -25.19
CA LYS A 331 -2.34 -2.56 -23.79
C LYS A 331 -2.72 -1.10 -23.54
N LYS A 332 -1.92 -0.17 -24.08
CA LYS A 332 -2.10 1.26 -23.89
C LYS A 332 -3.38 1.78 -24.54
N THR A 333 -3.68 1.29 -25.74
CA THR A 333 -4.91 1.65 -26.45
C THR A 333 -6.15 1.21 -25.66
N CYS A 334 -6.12 0.02 -25.07
CA CYS A 334 -7.20 -0.46 -24.21
C CYS A 334 -7.31 0.38 -22.94
N ASP A 335 -6.19 0.73 -22.30
CA ASP A 335 -6.17 1.62 -21.13
C ASP A 335 -6.83 2.98 -21.44
N HIS A 336 -6.53 3.57 -22.61
CA HIS A 336 -7.17 4.81 -23.05
C HIS A 336 -8.68 4.65 -23.25
N LEU A 337 -9.12 3.59 -23.94
CA LEU A 337 -10.55 3.32 -24.15
C LEU A 337 -11.30 3.16 -22.82
N TYR A 338 -10.78 2.36 -21.88
CA TYR A 338 -11.44 2.15 -20.59
C TYR A 338 -11.57 3.46 -19.80
N ASN A 339 -10.51 4.28 -19.76
CA ASN A 339 -10.54 5.57 -19.06
C ASN A 339 -11.45 6.60 -19.75
N TRP A 340 -11.54 6.57 -21.08
CA TRP A 340 -12.52 7.39 -21.80
C TRP A 340 -13.95 6.96 -21.47
N LEU A 341 -14.22 5.65 -21.48
CA LEU A 341 -15.53 5.06 -21.16
C LEU A 341 -15.98 5.40 -19.73
N TYR A 342 -15.07 5.46 -18.77
CA TYR A 342 -15.35 5.92 -17.40
C TYR A 342 -15.98 7.32 -17.37
N GLY A 343 -15.52 8.23 -18.25
CA GLY A 343 -16.14 9.54 -18.41
C GLY A 343 -17.53 9.48 -19.05
N LYS A 344 -17.75 8.55 -19.99
CA LYS A 344 -19.05 8.41 -20.65
C LYS A 344 -20.15 7.94 -19.70
N PHE A 345 -19.85 7.07 -18.75
CA PHE A 345 -20.84 6.70 -17.72
C PHE A 345 -21.32 7.90 -16.91
N ASP A 346 -20.43 8.82 -16.56
CA ASP A 346 -20.77 10.07 -15.87
C ASP A 346 -21.60 11.01 -16.75
N GLU A 347 -21.20 11.21 -18.02
CA GLU A 347 -21.95 12.03 -18.99
C GLU A 347 -23.39 11.52 -19.20
N THR A 348 -23.57 10.19 -19.27
CA THR A 348 -24.89 9.57 -19.45
C THR A 348 -25.69 9.42 -18.15
N LYS A 349 -25.14 9.84 -17.00
CA LYS A 349 -25.75 9.65 -15.67
C LYS A 349 -26.11 8.19 -15.38
N ALA A 350 -25.26 7.26 -15.80
CA ALA A 350 -25.50 5.82 -15.65
C ALA A 350 -25.39 5.41 -14.18
N SER A 351 -26.44 4.82 -13.61
CA SER A 351 -26.41 4.29 -12.23
C SER A 351 -25.41 3.14 -12.07
N LEU A 352 -25.08 2.77 -10.83
CA LEU A 352 -24.22 1.61 -10.57
C LEU A 352 -24.80 0.32 -11.19
N LYS A 353 -26.13 0.17 -11.15
CA LYS A 353 -26.86 -0.92 -11.82
C LYS A 353 -26.64 -0.91 -13.33
N ASP A 354 -26.64 0.26 -13.94
CA ASP A 354 -26.41 0.44 -15.38
C ASP A 354 -24.99 0.04 -15.77
N ILE A 355 -24.00 0.45 -14.96
CA ILE A 355 -22.58 0.08 -15.13
C ILE A 355 -22.39 -1.44 -15.00
N HIS A 356 -23.05 -2.08 -14.03
CA HIS A 356 -22.99 -3.53 -13.83
C HIS A 356 -23.58 -4.30 -15.01
N LEU A 357 -24.78 -3.90 -15.46
CA LEU A 357 -25.43 -4.49 -16.64
C LEU A 357 -24.55 -4.34 -17.88
N PHE A 358 -24.01 -3.15 -18.08
CA PHE A 358 -23.10 -2.85 -19.18
C PHE A 358 -21.85 -3.73 -19.15
N TYR A 359 -21.19 -3.88 -17.99
CA TYR A 359 -19.94 -4.62 -17.85
C TYR A 359 -20.05 -6.09 -18.32
N TYR A 360 -21.17 -6.76 -18.02
CA TYR A 360 -21.37 -8.15 -18.43
C TYR A 360 -21.44 -8.31 -19.95
N GLU A 361 -22.24 -7.46 -20.60
CA GLU A 361 -22.39 -7.49 -22.04
C GLU A 361 -21.07 -7.08 -22.72
N TRP A 362 -20.37 -6.08 -22.15
CA TRP A 362 -19.06 -5.64 -22.60
C TRP A 362 -18.04 -6.79 -22.63
N GLN A 363 -17.97 -7.57 -21.55
CA GLN A 363 -17.08 -8.72 -21.46
C GLN A 363 -17.38 -9.78 -22.53
N ASP A 364 -18.66 -10.10 -22.74
CA ASP A 364 -19.09 -11.09 -23.73
C ASP A 364 -18.75 -10.64 -25.16
N LEU A 365 -18.95 -9.36 -25.48
CA LEU A 365 -18.69 -8.83 -26.82
C LEU A 365 -17.19 -8.82 -27.17
N PHE A 366 -16.31 -8.43 -26.24
CA PHE A 366 -14.86 -8.51 -26.43
C PHE A 366 -14.38 -9.94 -26.67
N HIS A 367 -14.99 -10.91 -25.98
CA HIS A 367 -14.71 -12.33 -26.16
C HIS A 367 -15.15 -12.82 -27.55
N LYS A 368 -16.40 -12.51 -27.95
CA LYS A 368 -16.97 -12.90 -29.25
C LYS A 368 -16.20 -12.31 -30.44
N ARG A 369 -15.82 -11.03 -30.36
CA ARG A 369 -15.10 -10.31 -31.41
C ARG A 369 -13.62 -10.69 -31.53
N LYS A 370 -13.10 -11.54 -30.63
CA LYS A 370 -11.68 -11.94 -30.58
C LYS A 370 -10.74 -10.73 -30.62
N ILE A 371 -11.07 -9.65 -29.91
CA ILE A 371 -10.17 -8.51 -29.73
C ILE A 371 -9.06 -8.97 -28.78
N LYS A 372 -8.05 -9.67 -29.33
CA LYS A 372 -7.04 -10.47 -28.60
C LYS A 372 -6.10 -9.65 -27.68
N LYS A 373 -6.36 -8.36 -27.46
CA LYS A 373 -5.38 -7.41 -26.93
C LYS A 373 -5.89 -6.48 -25.83
N CYS A 374 -7.19 -6.39 -25.60
CA CYS A 374 -7.74 -5.69 -24.43
C CYS A 374 -8.05 -6.69 -23.33
N TYR A 375 -7.19 -6.71 -22.30
CA TYR A 375 -7.47 -7.45 -21.08
C TYR A 375 -8.65 -6.82 -20.36
N ASN A 376 -9.57 -7.65 -19.87
CA ASN A 376 -10.81 -7.19 -19.28
C ASN A 376 -10.56 -6.46 -17.95
N LYS A 377 -10.67 -5.13 -17.94
CA LYS A 377 -10.62 -4.34 -16.70
C LYS A 377 -11.93 -4.46 -15.95
N ASN A 378 -11.88 -4.99 -14.73
CA ASN A 378 -13.06 -5.16 -13.90
C ASN A 378 -13.46 -3.83 -13.24
N PHE A 379 -14.60 -3.27 -13.65
CA PHE A 379 -15.23 -2.10 -13.01
C PHE A 379 -16.61 -2.45 -12.39
N PHE A 380 -16.88 -3.75 -12.20
CA PHE A 380 -18.15 -4.29 -11.69
C PHE A 380 -18.51 -3.89 -10.25
N ASN A 381 -17.65 -3.16 -9.52
CA ASN A 381 -17.93 -2.76 -8.13
C ASN A 381 -17.58 -1.28 -7.89
N LEU A 382 -17.58 -0.45 -8.93
CA LEU A 382 -17.16 0.95 -8.85
C LEU A 382 -18.30 1.90 -9.17
N GLY A 383 -18.60 2.81 -8.24
CA GLY A 383 -19.52 3.92 -8.47
C GLY A 383 -18.98 4.91 -9.50
N ILE A 384 -19.88 5.74 -10.07
CA ILE A 384 -19.53 6.77 -11.06
C ILE A 384 -18.38 7.67 -10.56
N ASP A 385 -18.46 8.15 -9.31
CA ASP A 385 -17.42 9.00 -8.72
C ASP A 385 -16.06 8.30 -8.67
N GLN A 386 -16.06 6.99 -8.43
CA GLN A 386 -14.82 6.21 -8.40
C GLN A 386 -14.21 6.04 -9.79
N LEU A 387 -15.06 5.86 -10.81
CA LEU A 387 -14.64 5.86 -12.21
C LEU A 387 -14.09 7.23 -12.65
N ALA A 388 -14.72 8.32 -12.20
CA ALA A 388 -14.23 9.67 -12.42
C ALA A 388 -12.84 9.86 -11.80
N TYR A 389 -12.63 9.41 -10.56
CA TYR A 389 -11.32 9.47 -9.91
C TYR A 389 -10.25 8.68 -10.64
N LYS A 390 -10.57 7.46 -11.11
CA LYS A 390 -9.66 6.66 -11.94
C LYS A 390 -9.22 7.41 -13.18
N LYS A 391 -10.19 7.96 -13.91
CA LYS A 391 -9.95 8.74 -15.13
C LYS A 391 -9.01 9.91 -14.86
N GLN A 392 -9.25 10.69 -13.80
CA GLN A 392 -8.44 11.87 -13.48
C GLN A 392 -6.99 11.51 -13.11
N LEU A 393 -6.79 10.47 -12.30
CA LEU A 393 -5.44 9.98 -11.97
C LEU A 393 -4.70 9.47 -13.20
N TYR A 394 -5.41 8.75 -14.07
CA TYR A 394 -4.85 8.23 -15.32
C TYR A 394 -4.44 9.37 -16.26
N GLU A 395 -5.35 10.29 -16.58
CA GLU A 395 -5.10 11.43 -17.46
C GLU A 395 -3.93 12.28 -16.98
N PHE A 396 -3.83 12.51 -15.67
CA PHE A 396 -2.70 13.23 -15.10
C PHE A 396 -1.36 12.55 -15.37
N VAL A 397 -1.26 11.24 -15.11
CA VAL A 397 -0.01 10.48 -15.32
C VAL A 397 0.38 10.45 -16.80
N GLU A 398 -0.60 10.35 -17.70
CA GLU A 398 -0.40 10.38 -19.15
C GLU A 398 0.07 11.74 -19.65
N ASN A 399 -0.56 12.81 -19.18
CA ASN A 399 -0.28 14.18 -19.63
C ASN A 399 0.82 14.88 -18.83
N TYR A 400 1.38 14.24 -17.80
CA TYR A 400 2.47 14.78 -16.98
C TYR A 400 3.65 15.36 -17.78
N PRO A 401 4.16 14.74 -18.86
CA PRO A 401 5.27 15.32 -19.63
C PRO A 401 4.98 16.72 -20.17
N ILE A 402 3.73 16.98 -20.58
CA ILE A 402 3.30 18.30 -21.07
C ILE A 402 3.12 19.26 -19.91
N ILE A 403 2.48 18.82 -18.82
CA ILE A 403 2.33 19.62 -17.59
C ILE A 403 3.71 20.07 -17.07
N LYS A 404 4.70 19.17 -17.10
CA LYS A 404 6.08 19.47 -16.71
C LYS A 404 6.69 20.56 -17.59
N LYS A 405 6.59 20.42 -18.92
CA LYS A 405 7.11 21.41 -19.87
C LYS A 405 6.47 22.78 -19.63
N GLU A 406 5.15 22.83 -19.44
CA GLU A 406 4.44 24.08 -19.16
C GLU A 406 4.88 24.69 -17.82
N LEU A 407 5.09 23.90 -16.77
CA LEU A 407 5.64 24.40 -15.50
C LEU A 407 7.05 24.98 -15.61
N GLU A 408 7.84 24.53 -16.59
CA GLU A 408 9.18 25.07 -16.86
C GLU A 408 9.12 26.44 -17.54
N THR A 409 8.10 26.68 -18.37
CA THR A 409 7.98 27.89 -19.22
C THR A 409 6.91 28.89 -18.77
N ALA A 410 6.02 28.51 -17.84
CA ALA A 410 4.86 29.30 -17.44
C ALA A 410 5.22 30.58 -16.65
N GLY A 411 4.48 31.66 -16.93
CA GLY A 411 4.44 32.84 -16.06
C GLY A 411 3.72 32.56 -14.73
N ASN A 412 3.76 33.51 -13.79
CA ASN A 412 3.26 33.29 -12.41
C ASN A 412 1.80 32.81 -12.33
N THR A 413 0.90 33.34 -13.16
CA THR A 413 -0.53 32.98 -13.14
C THR A 413 -0.76 31.55 -13.66
N ASP A 414 -0.20 31.20 -14.82
CA ASP A 414 -0.32 29.85 -15.38
C ASP A 414 0.32 28.80 -14.46
N LYS A 415 1.48 29.13 -13.88
CA LYS A 415 2.17 28.28 -12.90
C LYS A 415 1.26 27.94 -11.72
N LYS A 416 0.52 28.92 -11.19
CA LYS A 416 -0.43 28.71 -10.10
C LYS A 416 -1.53 27.71 -10.47
N GLU A 417 -2.15 27.87 -11.65
CA GLU A 417 -3.21 26.95 -12.11
C GLU A 417 -2.71 25.52 -12.25
N TYR A 418 -1.50 25.31 -12.81
CA TYR A 418 -0.90 23.98 -12.88
C TYR A 418 -0.57 23.41 -11.49
N CYS A 419 -0.07 24.24 -10.58
CA CYS A 419 0.22 23.82 -9.22
C CYS A 419 -1.05 23.46 -8.43
N ASP A 420 -2.15 24.18 -8.63
CA ASP A 420 -3.46 23.87 -8.07
C ASP A 420 -4.00 22.54 -8.63
N TYR A 421 -3.88 22.33 -9.95
CA TYR A 421 -4.22 21.05 -10.59
C TYR A 421 -3.43 19.86 -10.02
N ILE A 422 -2.11 20.04 -9.87
CA ILE A 422 -1.24 19.02 -9.27
C ILE A 422 -1.62 18.73 -7.83
N LYS A 423 -1.88 19.77 -7.03
CA LYS A 423 -2.31 19.63 -5.64
C LYS A 423 -3.60 18.81 -5.53
N ASP A 424 -4.59 19.11 -6.36
CA ASP A 424 -5.87 18.40 -6.35
C ASP A 424 -5.72 16.93 -6.79
N ILE A 425 -4.89 16.64 -7.79
CA ILE A 425 -4.58 15.27 -8.19
C ILE A 425 -3.82 14.51 -7.10
N PHE A 426 -2.84 15.13 -6.44
CA PHE A 426 -2.10 14.51 -5.34
C PHE A 426 -3.01 14.26 -4.13
N GLY A 427 -3.95 15.17 -3.86
CA GLY A 427 -4.99 15.00 -2.85
C GLY A 427 -5.95 13.86 -3.20
N LEU A 428 -6.31 13.74 -4.48
CA LEU A 428 -7.10 12.62 -4.97
C LEU A 428 -6.36 11.29 -4.82
N TYR A 429 -5.11 11.22 -5.25
CA TYR A 429 -4.25 10.04 -5.08
C TYR A 429 -4.22 9.66 -3.60
N LYS A 430 -3.98 10.63 -2.71
CA LYS A 430 -3.92 10.42 -1.26
C LYS A 430 -5.19 9.78 -0.71
N LYS A 431 -6.34 10.31 -1.12
CA LYS A 431 -7.66 9.81 -0.72
C LYS A 431 -7.87 8.36 -1.16
N VAL A 432 -7.47 8.01 -2.39
CA VAL A 432 -7.68 6.66 -2.94
C VAL A 432 -6.61 5.65 -2.54
N SER A 433 -5.41 6.09 -2.17
CA SER A 433 -4.29 5.23 -1.77
C SER A 433 -4.30 4.86 -0.29
N HIS A 434 -5.20 5.43 0.51
CA HIS A 434 -5.27 5.16 1.94
C HIS A 434 -5.68 3.69 2.20
N PRO A 435 -5.13 3.00 3.22
CA PRO A 435 -5.32 1.55 3.42
C PRO A 435 -6.78 1.09 3.56
N TYR A 436 -7.65 2.00 3.99
CA TYR A 436 -9.08 1.75 4.17
C TYR A 436 -9.93 2.08 2.93
N THR A 437 -9.32 2.58 1.85
CA THR A 437 -10.02 2.94 0.61
C THR A 437 -10.06 1.73 -0.35
N SER A 438 -11.22 1.51 -0.99
CA SER A 438 -11.56 0.34 -1.82
C SER A 438 -10.44 -0.16 -2.77
N TYR A 439 -10.32 -1.50 -2.90
CA TYR A 439 -9.42 -2.29 -3.77
C TYR A 439 -9.43 -1.91 -5.28
N GLY A 440 -10.21 -0.92 -5.69
CA GLY A 440 -10.44 -0.54 -7.07
C GLY A 440 -9.27 0.16 -7.77
N TYR A 441 -8.37 0.85 -7.07
CA TYR A 441 -7.42 1.82 -7.66
C TYR A 441 -6.00 1.32 -7.89
N ASN A 442 -5.77 0.01 -7.79
CA ASN A 442 -4.42 -0.55 -7.79
C ASN A 442 -3.58 -0.17 -9.02
N GLU A 443 -4.20 -0.12 -10.21
CA GLU A 443 -3.48 0.23 -11.44
C GLU A 443 -3.08 1.70 -11.48
N GLU A 444 -3.99 2.60 -11.10
CA GLU A 444 -3.74 4.04 -11.06
C GLU A 444 -2.70 4.37 -9.99
N ILE A 445 -2.83 3.77 -8.80
CA ILE A 445 -1.86 3.91 -7.70
C ILE A 445 -0.47 3.42 -8.14
N ASN A 446 -0.39 2.24 -8.77
CA ASN A 446 0.89 1.70 -9.25
C ASN A 446 1.53 2.59 -10.32
N SER A 447 0.72 3.12 -11.24
CA SER A 447 1.20 4.01 -12.30
C SER A 447 1.69 5.34 -11.73
N PHE A 448 0.95 5.92 -10.80
CA PHE A 448 1.33 7.13 -10.07
C PHE A 448 2.61 6.92 -9.26
N ASN A 449 2.71 5.84 -8.48
CA ASN A 449 3.90 5.49 -7.72
C ASN A 449 5.11 5.25 -8.62
N LYS A 450 4.94 4.58 -9.76
CA LYS A 450 6.04 4.40 -10.72
C LYS A 450 6.54 5.75 -11.24
N LYS A 451 5.65 6.72 -11.44
CA LYS A 451 5.97 8.03 -12.01
C LYS A 451 6.62 8.98 -11.00
N PHE A 452 6.17 8.96 -9.74
CA PHE A 452 6.56 9.95 -8.73
C PHE A 452 7.32 9.33 -7.55
N LEU A 453 6.82 8.25 -6.95
CA LEU A 453 7.48 7.61 -5.80
C LEU A 453 8.81 6.94 -6.19
N LYS A 454 8.86 6.23 -7.32
CA LYS A 454 10.07 5.54 -7.80
C LYS A 454 11.03 6.44 -8.59
N ASN A 455 10.61 7.66 -8.94
CA ASN A 455 11.42 8.62 -9.70
C ASN A 455 11.55 9.93 -8.92
N TYR A 456 12.53 9.96 -8.02
CA TYR A 456 12.76 11.10 -7.12
C TYR A 456 12.99 12.41 -7.88
N ARG A 457 13.52 12.39 -9.11
CA ARG A 457 13.76 13.62 -9.90
C ARG A 457 12.46 14.31 -10.25
N GLU A 458 11.45 13.55 -10.67
CA GLU A 458 10.14 14.10 -11.03
C GLU A 458 9.38 14.57 -9.80
N PHE A 459 9.48 13.84 -8.70
CA PHE A 459 8.87 14.23 -7.43
C PHE A 459 9.54 15.46 -6.81
N HIS A 460 10.87 15.55 -6.86
CA HIS A 460 11.63 16.74 -6.46
C HIS A 460 11.22 17.95 -7.31
N PHE A 461 11.23 17.81 -8.64
CA PHE A 461 10.84 18.86 -9.56
C PHE A 461 9.47 19.46 -9.20
N LEU A 462 8.48 18.61 -8.92
CA LEU A 462 7.15 19.10 -8.54
C LEU A 462 7.12 19.85 -7.21
N ASN A 463 7.85 19.38 -6.20
CA ASN A 463 7.95 20.06 -4.91
C ASN A 463 8.69 21.40 -5.02
N GLU A 464 9.70 21.48 -5.89
CA GLU A 464 10.46 22.70 -6.15
C GLU A 464 9.64 23.73 -6.95
N LYS A 465 8.91 23.28 -7.98
CA LYS A 465 8.11 24.16 -8.83
C LYS A 465 6.78 24.55 -8.21
N CYS A 466 6.19 23.70 -7.39
CA CYS A 466 4.94 23.96 -6.66
C CYS A 466 5.14 23.86 -5.16
N PRO A 467 5.96 24.76 -4.57
CA PRO A 467 6.23 24.74 -3.15
C PRO A 467 4.94 25.12 -2.37
N GLY A 468 4.90 24.81 -1.07
CA GLY A 468 3.73 25.10 -0.23
C GLY A 468 2.52 24.17 -0.42
N ASN A 469 2.43 23.37 -1.49
CA ASN A 469 1.27 22.50 -1.76
C ASN A 469 1.27 21.13 -1.04
N CYS A 470 2.17 20.93 -0.07
CA CYS A 470 2.31 19.68 0.72
C CYS A 470 2.57 18.42 -0.13
N LEU A 471 3.06 18.55 -1.37
CA LEU A 471 3.26 17.39 -2.24
C LEU A 471 4.21 16.36 -1.60
N HIS A 472 5.20 16.81 -0.82
CA HIS A 472 6.14 15.98 -0.06
C HIS A 472 5.46 15.01 0.93
N LEU A 473 4.22 15.27 1.37
CA LEU A 473 3.46 14.42 2.31
C LEU A 473 2.60 13.35 1.62
N VAL A 474 2.50 13.37 0.29
CA VAL A 474 1.53 12.56 -0.44
C VAL A 474 1.66 11.05 -0.18
N PHE A 475 2.89 10.55 0.01
CA PHE A 475 3.15 9.12 0.23
C PHE A 475 3.19 8.71 1.72
N ASN A 476 2.95 9.64 2.65
CA ASN A 476 2.98 9.35 4.08
C ASN A 476 1.65 8.77 4.60
N ASN A 477 1.57 7.47 4.85
CA ASN A 477 0.31 6.80 5.21
C ASN A 477 -0.28 7.19 6.58
N ASN A 478 0.43 7.96 7.42
CA ASN A 478 -0.07 8.39 8.72
C ASN A 478 -1.20 9.41 8.64
N TYR A 479 -1.34 10.09 7.49
CA TYR A 479 -2.32 11.15 7.31
C TYR A 479 -3.33 10.79 6.22
N LYS A 480 -4.59 11.15 6.45
CA LYS A 480 -5.68 10.96 5.50
C LYS A 480 -5.67 12.01 4.39
N ASP A 481 -5.34 13.25 4.75
CA ASP A 481 -5.33 14.40 3.85
C ASP A 481 -3.92 14.72 3.37
N LEU A 482 -3.81 15.42 2.23
CA LEU A 482 -2.52 15.81 1.65
C LEU A 482 -1.80 16.87 2.49
N CYS A 483 -2.55 17.82 3.05
CA CYS A 483 -2.03 18.84 3.95
C CYS A 483 -2.61 18.63 5.35
N LEU A 484 -1.77 18.81 6.37
CA LEU A 484 -2.18 18.69 7.77
C LEU A 484 -3.10 19.84 8.20
N SER A 485 -4.12 19.53 8.99
CA SER A 485 -4.97 20.54 9.64
C SER A 485 -4.27 21.12 10.88
N GLU A 486 -4.66 22.33 11.30
CA GLU A 486 -4.11 22.95 12.50
C GLU A 486 -4.25 22.07 13.75
N GLU A 487 -5.34 21.31 13.88
CA GLU A 487 -5.57 20.40 15.00
C GLU A 487 -4.59 19.22 15.03
N GLN A 488 -4.23 18.67 13.87
CA GLN A 488 -3.23 17.61 13.77
C GLN A 488 -1.83 18.10 14.18
N LEU A 489 -1.58 19.40 14.09
CA LEU A 489 -0.31 20.02 14.49
C LEU A 489 -0.24 20.35 15.99
N LYS A 490 -1.38 20.40 16.72
CA LYS A 490 -1.47 20.86 18.13
C LYS A 490 -0.91 19.87 19.16
N TYR A 491 -1.01 18.57 18.93
CA TYR A 491 -0.61 17.52 19.89
C TYR A 491 0.91 17.32 20.05
N VAL A 492 1.75 18.08 19.34
CA VAL A 492 3.19 17.77 19.16
C VAL A 492 4.09 18.95 19.53
N GLN A 493 3.65 19.87 20.41
CA GLN A 493 4.32 21.16 20.58
C GLN A 493 4.50 21.55 22.04
N ASP A 494 5.42 20.85 22.71
CA ASP A 494 6.10 21.33 23.91
C ASP A 494 7.28 22.21 23.47
N VAL A 495 7.22 23.48 23.85
CA VAL A 495 8.21 24.52 23.50
C VAL A 495 8.57 25.20 24.82
N PRO A 496 9.85 25.28 25.22
CA PRO A 496 10.27 26.07 26.38
C PRO A 496 9.67 27.49 26.40
N THR A 497 9.21 27.91 27.57
CA THR A 497 8.45 29.16 27.79
C THR A 497 9.32 30.41 27.67
N SER A 498 10.57 30.37 28.16
CA SER A 498 11.53 31.46 28.07
C SER A 498 12.96 31.02 28.46
N CYS A 499 13.96 31.65 27.88
CA CYS A 499 15.38 31.53 28.22
C CYS A 499 15.89 32.89 28.73
N THR A 500 16.48 32.91 29.92
CA THR A 500 17.12 34.11 30.49
C THR A 500 18.62 34.07 30.21
N SER A 501 19.17 35.18 29.73
CA SER A 501 20.61 35.32 29.53
C SER A 501 21.31 35.68 30.84
N ALA A 502 22.46 35.06 31.11
CA ALA A 502 23.44 35.50 32.08
C ALA A 502 24.50 36.35 31.34
N GLU A 503 24.74 37.58 31.81
CA GLU A 503 25.77 38.45 31.24
C GLU A 503 27.16 37.81 31.39
N ASN A 504 27.86 37.63 30.26
CA ASN A 504 29.22 38.11 30.03
C ASN A 504 29.79 37.55 28.70
N SER A 505 30.41 38.44 27.92
CA SER A 505 31.03 38.16 26.62
C SER A 505 32.54 38.05 26.71
N THR A 506 33.13 37.08 26.02
CA THR A 506 34.47 37.19 25.43
C THR A 506 34.41 36.89 23.92
N ALA A 507 35.38 37.44 23.19
CA ALA A 507 35.40 37.52 21.73
C ALA A 507 35.40 36.16 21.01
N ASP A 508 34.81 36.13 19.82
CA ASP A 508 34.76 34.94 18.97
C ASP A 508 36.14 34.54 18.42
N PRO A 509 36.46 33.23 18.33
CA PRO A 509 37.55 32.75 17.51
C PRO A 509 37.28 32.96 16.02
N ILE A 510 38.38 33.08 15.28
CA ILE A 510 38.50 33.45 13.86
C ILE A 510 37.69 32.50 12.98
N GLY A 511 36.74 33.05 12.21
CA GLY A 511 36.04 32.30 11.16
C GLY A 511 37.00 31.92 10.03
N ILE A 512 36.70 30.85 9.30
CA ILE A 512 37.45 30.49 8.09
C ILE A 512 37.48 31.74 7.16
N PRO A 513 38.63 32.06 6.55
CA PRO A 513 38.76 33.23 5.70
C PRO A 513 37.93 33.06 4.42
N ASP A 514 37.54 34.18 3.80
CA ASP A 514 36.78 34.23 2.54
C ASP A 514 37.58 33.65 1.36
N TYR A 515 37.67 32.34 1.36
CA TYR A 515 38.11 31.49 0.27
C TYR A 515 36.87 30.84 -0.32
N ASN A 516 36.75 30.89 -1.64
CA ASN A 516 35.71 30.19 -2.37
C ASN A 516 35.97 28.68 -2.32
N LEU A 517 35.73 28.05 -1.17
CA LEU A 517 35.87 26.61 -0.95
C LEU A 517 34.57 25.92 -1.34
N ASP A 518 34.69 24.83 -2.09
CA ASP A 518 33.54 24.14 -2.68
C ASP A 518 32.47 23.73 -1.66
N PHE A 519 32.87 23.41 -0.43
CA PHE A 519 31.97 22.99 0.63
C PHE A 519 31.09 24.12 1.21
N TYR A 520 31.43 25.39 1.00
CA TYR A 520 30.60 26.52 1.44
C TYR A 520 29.26 26.61 0.75
N ASN A 521 29.19 26.11 -0.48
CA ASN A 521 27.94 26.11 -1.24
C ASN A 521 26.86 25.29 -0.52
N HIS A 522 27.23 24.29 0.28
CA HIS A 522 26.28 23.55 1.11
C HIS A 522 25.66 24.44 2.19
N TYR A 523 26.47 25.19 2.94
CA TYR A 523 26.01 26.08 4.00
C TYR A 523 25.19 27.26 3.46
N ASN A 524 25.67 27.90 2.40
CA ASN A 524 24.98 29.03 1.77
C ASN A 524 23.58 28.61 1.26
N GLY A 525 23.44 27.39 0.76
CA GLY A 525 22.14 26.84 0.35
C GLY A 525 21.14 26.71 1.51
N PHE A 526 21.62 26.46 2.73
CA PHE A 526 20.76 26.37 3.91
C PHE A 526 20.32 27.74 4.44
N ASP A 527 21.14 28.77 4.24
CA ASP A 527 20.87 30.15 4.66
C ASP A 527 19.95 30.93 3.70
N ASP A 528 19.61 30.37 2.54
CA ASP A 528 18.66 31.00 1.61
C ASP A 528 17.36 31.39 2.32
N ASN A 529 16.76 32.52 1.94
CA ASN A 529 15.48 33.02 2.48
C ASN A 529 14.35 33.04 1.43
N SER A 530 14.59 32.50 0.23
CA SER A 530 13.58 32.39 -0.83
C SER A 530 12.43 31.43 -0.45
N ASN A 531 11.20 31.79 -0.81
CA ASN A 531 9.97 30.99 -0.67
C ASN A 531 9.65 30.45 0.74
N LEU A 532 10.17 31.06 1.81
CA LEU A 532 10.00 30.55 3.17
C LEU A 532 8.57 30.62 3.72
N SER A 533 7.76 31.59 3.28
CA SER A 533 6.39 31.80 3.75
C SER A 533 5.48 30.59 3.55
N GLU A 534 5.81 29.73 2.59
CA GLU A 534 5.04 28.56 2.23
C GLU A 534 5.18 27.39 3.23
N TYR A 535 6.22 27.45 4.07
CA TYR A 535 6.48 26.47 5.13
C TYR A 535 5.97 26.90 6.50
N ALA A 536 5.42 28.11 6.63
CA ALA A 536 4.99 28.70 7.90
C ALA A 536 4.02 27.80 8.69
N LYS A 537 3.12 27.10 7.98
CA LYS A 537 2.14 26.16 8.56
C LYS A 537 2.76 25.00 9.36
N PHE A 538 4.03 24.67 9.14
CA PHE A 538 4.70 23.61 9.88
C PHE A 538 5.32 24.10 11.20
N CYS A 539 5.37 25.42 11.41
CA CYS A 539 6.24 26.04 12.41
C CYS A 539 5.52 26.69 13.60
N ASN A 540 4.20 26.94 13.54
CA ASN A 540 3.30 27.35 14.64
C ASN A 540 3.99 27.98 15.88
N LYS A 541 3.92 27.32 17.06
CA LYS A 541 4.48 27.80 18.34
C LYS A 541 5.99 28.00 18.30
N MET A 542 6.69 27.22 17.48
CA MET A 542 8.14 27.25 17.39
C MET A 542 8.62 28.56 16.76
N ASP A 543 7.89 29.10 15.78
CA ASP A 543 8.17 30.40 15.19
C ASP A 543 8.09 31.54 16.23
N SER A 544 7.09 31.48 17.12
CA SER A 544 6.95 32.44 18.23
C SER A 544 8.11 32.37 19.25
N PHE A 545 8.74 31.20 19.40
CA PHE A 545 9.90 31.03 20.26
C PHE A 545 11.15 31.59 19.59
N TRP A 546 11.45 31.14 18.37
CA TRP A 546 12.66 31.54 17.64
C TRP A 546 12.72 33.05 17.36
N SER A 547 11.57 33.67 17.08
CA SER A 547 11.49 35.12 16.89
C SER A 547 11.87 35.96 18.11
N LYS A 548 11.95 35.38 19.31
CA LYS A 548 12.44 36.08 20.52
C LYS A 548 13.97 36.08 20.64
N TYR A 549 14.64 35.11 20.05
CA TYR A 549 16.10 34.87 20.22
C TYR A 549 16.91 35.06 18.94
N THR A 550 16.22 35.16 17.80
CA THR A 550 16.84 35.37 16.49
C THR A 550 16.30 36.66 15.89
N ASN A 551 17.16 37.45 15.25
CA ASN A 551 16.77 38.67 14.53
C ASN A 551 15.98 38.39 13.22
N GLY A 552 15.41 37.18 13.04
CA GLY A 552 14.70 36.79 11.83
C GLY A 552 13.65 35.70 12.06
N LYS A 553 12.42 35.93 11.58
CA LYS A 553 11.25 35.02 11.63
C LYS A 553 11.36 33.77 10.73
N ASN A 554 12.58 33.26 10.50
CA ASN A 554 12.85 32.36 9.38
C ASN A 554 13.51 31.02 9.75
N PHE A 555 14.08 30.87 10.95
CA PHE A 555 14.88 29.67 11.27
C PHE A 555 14.09 28.37 11.20
N CYS A 556 12.87 28.34 11.75
CA CYS A 556 12.02 27.17 11.64
C CYS A 556 11.67 26.85 10.17
N TYR A 557 11.39 27.88 9.38
CA TYR A 557 11.00 27.72 7.97
C TYR A 557 12.18 27.19 7.15
N GLN A 558 13.40 27.65 7.45
CA GLN A 558 14.64 27.14 6.86
C GLN A 558 14.86 25.67 7.20
N ILE A 559 14.68 25.26 8.46
CA ILE A 559 14.78 23.84 8.85
C ILE A 559 13.80 22.98 8.04
N VAL A 560 12.52 23.37 7.98
CA VAL A 560 11.49 22.60 7.26
C VAL A 560 11.83 22.50 5.77
N ARG A 561 12.15 23.63 5.13
CA ARG A 561 12.54 23.66 3.72
C ARG A 561 13.77 22.78 3.45
N ASN A 562 14.82 22.94 4.26
CA ASN A 562 16.08 22.23 4.08
C ASN A 562 15.89 20.71 4.24
N LEU A 563 15.12 20.26 5.25
CA LEU A 563 14.77 18.85 5.42
C LEU A 563 13.99 18.29 4.23
N ILE A 564 13.00 19.04 3.73
CA ILE A 564 12.23 18.63 2.54
C ILE A 564 13.18 18.48 1.34
N ASN A 565 14.01 19.49 1.04
CA ASN A 565 14.95 19.46 -0.08
C ASN A 565 15.95 18.30 0.05
N LEU A 566 16.48 18.06 1.25
CA LEU A 566 17.39 16.95 1.53
C LEU A 566 16.71 15.59 1.29
N SER A 567 15.46 15.42 1.73
CA SER A 567 14.69 14.18 1.51
C SER A 567 14.39 13.87 0.04
N LEU A 568 14.34 14.91 -0.79
CA LEU A 568 14.05 14.84 -2.22
C LEU A 568 15.32 14.66 -3.08
N SER A 569 16.51 14.80 -2.48
CA SER A 569 17.80 14.71 -3.18
C SER A 569 18.23 13.27 -3.51
N GLN A 570 19.11 13.11 -4.52
CA GLN A 570 19.66 11.79 -4.90
C GLN A 570 20.29 11.10 -3.68
N GLN A 571 20.27 9.76 -3.66
CA GLN A 571 20.88 8.98 -2.58
C GLN A 571 22.40 9.20 -2.48
N ASP A 572 23.09 9.41 -3.61
CA ASP A 572 24.53 9.66 -3.61
C ASP A 572 24.88 10.99 -2.92
N GLY A 573 25.82 10.90 -1.96
CA GLY A 573 26.25 12.03 -1.14
C GLY A 573 25.19 12.53 -0.14
N ARG A 574 24.12 11.78 0.11
CA ARG A 574 23.05 12.18 1.03
C ARG A 574 23.55 12.31 2.47
N ASP A 575 24.28 11.31 2.97
CA ASP A 575 24.79 11.31 4.35
C ASP A 575 25.71 12.51 4.59
N GLU A 576 26.50 12.88 3.59
CA GLU A 576 27.35 14.07 3.61
C GLU A 576 26.53 15.36 3.65
N ARG A 577 25.48 15.52 2.83
CA ARG A 577 24.61 16.70 2.89
C ARG A 577 23.85 16.79 4.22
N CYS A 578 23.39 15.66 4.76
CA CYS A 578 22.77 15.60 6.08
C CYS A 578 23.75 16.04 7.17
N LEU A 579 25.03 15.66 7.05
CA LEU A 579 26.07 16.06 7.97
C LEU A 579 26.35 17.57 7.91
N TYR A 580 26.46 18.15 6.70
CA TYR A 580 26.53 19.61 6.54
C TYR A 580 25.30 20.30 7.17
N PHE A 581 24.10 19.75 6.99
CA PHE A 581 22.88 20.29 7.59
C PHE A 581 22.90 20.22 9.13
N THR A 582 23.39 19.13 9.71
CA THR A 582 23.57 18.99 11.16
C THR A 582 24.53 20.05 11.70
N TYR A 583 25.69 20.23 11.06
CA TYR A 583 26.65 21.26 11.49
C TYR A 583 26.14 22.69 11.27
N TRP A 584 25.32 22.93 10.25
CA TRP A 584 24.63 24.21 10.06
C TRP A 584 23.67 24.51 11.21
N ILE A 585 22.90 23.51 11.67
CA ILE A 585 22.03 23.64 12.85
C ILE A 585 22.86 23.91 14.11
N TYR A 586 23.92 23.14 14.36
CA TYR A 586 24.80 23.33 15.52
C TYR A 586 25.40 24.74 15.58
N ASP A 587 25.91 25.23 14.45
CA ASP A 587 26.48 26.57 14.33
C ASP A 587 25.43 27.66 14.59
N THR A 588 24.20 27.45 14.09
CA THR A 588 23.10 28.39 14.30
C THR A 588 22.69 28.42 15.77
N ILE A 589 22.57 27.26 16.43
CA ILE A 589 22.29 27.18 17.88
C ILE A 589 23.42 27.87 18.66
N TRP A 590 24.69 27.59 18.34
CA TRP A 590 25.82 28.24 18.99
C TRP A 590 25.78 29.77 18.86
N LYS A 591 25.50 30.30 17.66
CA LYS A 591 25.42 31.75 17.41
C LYS A 591 24.39 32.45 18.28
N HIS A 592 23.28 31.78 18.62
CA HIS A 592 22.17 32.37 19.37
C HIS A 592 22.17 32.02 20.86
N PHE A 593 22.67 30.84 21.25
CA PHE A 593 22.59 30.32 22.62
C PHE A 593 23.96 29.94 23.22
N GLY A 594 25.04 29.96 22.44
CA GLY A 594 26.37 29.54 22.89
C GLY A 594 27.06 30.49 23.86
N LYS A 595 26.49 31.68 24.11
CA LYS A 595 27.03 32.68 25.04
C LYS A 595 25.96 33.11 26.03
N GLY A 596 26.20 32.87 27.32
CA GLY A 596 25.41 33.47 28.38
C GLY A 596 23.99 32.93 28.50
N TYR A 597 23.74 31.65 28.24
CA TYR A 597 22.45 30.99 28.53
C TYR A 597 22.65 29.83 29.50
N ASN A 598 21.64 29.56 30.32
CA ASN A 598 21.64 28.42 31.25
C ASN A 598 21.63 27.09 30.47
N ASP A 599 22.47 26.12 30.90
CA ASP A 599 22.56 24.76 30.37
C ASP A 599 21.18 24.07 30.29
N THR A 600 20.29 24.31 31.25
CA THR A 600 18.91 23.78 31.21
C THR A 600 18.12 24.31 30.01
N CYS A 601 18.19 25.62 29.73
CA CYS A 601 17.52 26.22 28.57
C CYS A 601 18.10 25.66 27.26
N VAL A 602 19.43 25.56 27.17
CA VAL A 602 20.10 25.01 25.99
C VAL A 602 19.65 23.57 25.74
N SER A 603 19.60 22.74 26.78
CA SER A 603 19.09 21.38 26.71
C SER A 603 17.64 21.33 26.22
N ASP A 604 16.76 22.18 26.75
CA ASP A 604 15.35 22.26 26.33
C ASP A 604 15.21 22.67 24.85
N VAL A 605 16.03 23.61 24.37
CA VAL A 605 16.07 24.03 22.96
C VAL A 605 16.52 22.88 22.06
N ILE A 606 17.55 22.14 22.46
CA ILE A 606 18.04 20.97 21.70
C ILE A 606 16.95 19.90 21.65
N HIS A 607 16.34 19.55 22.79
CA HIS A 607 15.25 18.57 22.82
C HIS A 607 14.04 19.00 21.96
N MET A 608 13.66 20.28 22.00
CA MET A 608 12.63 20.83 21.13
C MET A 608 12.98 20.63 19.64
N LEU A 609 14.22 20.94 19.24
CA LEU A 609 14.69 20.78 17.87
C LEU A 609 14.76 19.31 17.44
N LEU A 610 15.26 18.42 18.29
CA LEU A 610 15.29 16.97 18.02
C LEU A 610 13.88 16.43 17.77
N ASN A 611 12.94 16.80 18.63
CA ASN A 611 11.54 16.41 18.50
C ASN A 611 10.92 16.98 17.21
N PHE A 612 11.22 18.24 16.90
CA PHE A 612 10.73 18.90 15.69
C PHE A 612 11.28 18.26 14.42
N VAL A 613 12.60 18.10 14.32
CA VAL A 613 13.25 17.45 13.17
C VAL A 613 12.77 16.01 13.03
N SER A 614 12.71 15.24 14.12
CA SER A 614 12.20 13.87 14.11
C SER A 614 10.76 13.77 13.60
N ARG A 615 9.90 14.72 14.00
CA ARG A 615 8.52 14.81 13.53
C ARG A 615 8.46 15.10 12.03
N ILE A 616 9.12 16.16 11.57
CA ILE A 616 9.15 16.49 10.13
C ILE A 616 9.71 15.29 9.36
N ASN A 617 10.73 14.64 9.90
CA ASN A 617 11.36 13.49 9.30
C ASN A 617 10.39 12.32 9.12
N ARG A 618 9.64 11.96 10.16
CA ARG A 618 8.60 10.92 10.09
C ARG A 618 7.58 11.20 8.98
N ASP A 619 7.42 12.46 8.61
CA ASP A 619 6.43 12.87 7.64
C ASP A 619 6.91 12.77 6.18
N LEU A 620 8.21 12.57 5.97
CA LEU A 620 8.89 12.49 4.67
C LEU A 620 9.06 11.04 4.19
N VAL A 621 9.23 10.89 2.88
CA VAL A 621 9.09 9.60 2.17
C VAL A 621 10.37 8.75 2.15
N ASN A 622 11.55 9.36 2.31
CA ASN A 622 12.88 8.76 2.11
C ASN A 622 13.77 8.89 3.35
N THR A 623 14.85 8.09 3.45
CA THR A 623 15.88 8.15 4.52
C THR A 623 16.24 9.58 4.89
N ILE A 624 16.19 9.86 6.19
CA ILE A 624 15.94 11.20 6.69
C ILE A 624 17.13 11.69 7.54
N CYS A 625 17.50 12.97 7.38
CA CYS A 625 18.59 13.56 8.15
C CYS A 625 18.19 13.67 9.63
N TYR A 626 18.67 12.76 10.46
CA TYR A 626 18.50 12.87 11.91
C TYR A 626 19.55 13.79 12.50
N LEU A 627 19.11 14.64 13.42
CA LEU A 627 20.01 15.37 14.30
C LEU A 627 20.51 14.38 15.36
N GLU A 628 21.82 14.18 15.39
CA GLU A 628 22.44 13.47 16.49
C GLU A 628 22.63 14.43 17.66
N TYR A 629 22.43 13.92 18.87
CA TYR A 629 22.70 14.64 20.09
C TYR A 629 23.32 13.68 21.08
N TYR A 630 24.44 14.11 21.65
CA TYR A 630 25.17 13.40 22.67
C TYR A 630 25.10 14.28 23.91
N SER A 631 24.45 13.77 24.97
CA SER A 631 24.19 14.53 26.20
C SER A 631 25.47 14.95 26.94
N ASP A 632 26.57 14.27 26.66
CA ASP A 632 27.91 14.52 27.16
C ASP A 632 28.71 15.52 26.31
N VAL A 633 28.15 16.00 25.19
CA VAL A 633 28.81 16.95 24.29
C VAL A 633 28.26 18.36 24.50
N SER A 634 29.15 19.30 24.81
CA SER A 634 28.81 20.71 25.03
C SER A 634 28.55 21.48 23.73
N LEU A 635 27.83 22.61 23.80
CA LEU A 635 27.67 23.51 22.64
C LEU A 635 29.02 24.02 22.11
N LYS A 636 30.01 24.18 22.99
CA LYS A 636 31.37 24.54 22.60
C LYS A 636 31.99 23.42 21.76
N GLU A 637 31.87 22.17 22.19
CA GLU A 637 32.35 21.02 21.42
C GLU A 637 31.63 20.88 20.07
N TRP A 638 30.33 21.18 19.97
CA TRP A 638 29.63 21.24 18.67
C TRP A 638 30.27 22.22 17.67
N LYS A 639 30.70 23.39 18.16
CA LYS A 639 31.44 24.36 17.35
C LYS A 639 32.80 23.81 16.91
N GLU A 640 33.52 23.16 17.83
CA GLU A 640 34.81 22.52 17.53
C GLU A 640 34.68 21.38 16.51
N MET A 641 33.63 20.56 16.63
CA MET A 641 33.29 19.49 15.69
C MET A 641 33.06 20.04 14.29
N LYS A 642 32.24 21.08 14.13
CA LYS A 642 32.05 21.75 12.83
C LYS A 642 33.38 22.28 12.29
N TYR A 643 34.16 22.95 13.14
CA TYR A 643 35.42 23.55 12.72
C TYR A 643 36.41 22.51 12.16
N LEU A 644 36.52 21.37 12.85
CA LEU A 644 37.35 20.24 12.42
C LEU A 644 36.78 19.56 11.17
N HIS A 645 35.48 19.34 11.11
CA HIS A 645 34.81 18.85 9.90
C HIS A 645 35.16 19.70 8.68
N ASP A 646 35.00 21.02 8.78
CA ASP A 646 35.27 21.97 7.70
C ASP A 646 36.76 21.98 7.31
N TYR A 647 37.65 21.84 8.29
CA TYR A 647 39.09 21.67 8.04
C TYR A 647 39.37 20.44 7.18
N PHE A 648 38.83 19.27 7.55
CA PHE A 648 39.07 18.03 6.79
C PHE A 648 38.39 18.03 5.41
N LYS A 649 37.27 18.73 5.25
CA LYS A 649 36.60 18.93 3.95
C LYS A 649 37.37 19.89 3.05
N GLY A 650 37.94 20.94 3.62
CA GLY A 650 38.75 21.94 2.91
C GLY A 650 40.19 21.52 2.64
N TYR A 651 40.68 20.46 3.28
CA TYR A 651 42.11 20.09 3.28
C TYR A 651 42.74 20.08 1.88
N SER A 652 42.10 19.44 0.89
CA SER A 652 42.61 19.39 -0.49
C SER A 652 42.69 20.76 -1.17
N SER A 653 41.77 21.66 -0.84
CA SER A 653 41.78 23.05 -1.33
C SER A 653 42.87 23.86 -0.65
N PHE A 654 43.17 23.58 0.62
CA PHE A 654 44.25 24.24 1.34
C PHE A 654 45.64 23.76 0.89
N THR A 655 45.79 22.50 0.50
CA THR A 655 47.07 21.97 0.01
C THR A 655 47.37 22.42 -1.41
N ASN A 656 46.36 22.54 -2.27
CA ASN A 656 46.52 22.80 -3.70
C ASN A 656 46.23 24.26 -4.09
N GLY A 657 45.70 25.07 -3.18
CA GLY A 657 45.32 26.45 -3.42
C GLY A 657 46.52 27.38 -3.56
N ASN A 658 46.41 28.37 -4.47
CA ASN A 658 47.41 29.42 -4.62
C ASN A 658 47.03 30.66 -3.80
N PHE A 659 47.75 30.89 -2.70
CA PHE A 659 47.45 31.97 -1.74
C PHE A 659 48.44 33.13 -1.89
N ASN A 660 48.30 33.90 -2.98
CA ASN A 660 49.17 35.03 -3.30
C ASN A 660 48.81 36.34 -2.57
N ASP A 661 47.66 36.39 -1.91
CA ASP A 661 47.21 37.55 -1.13
C ASP A 661 47.65 37.38 0.32
N ASP A 662 48.60 38.21 0.77
CA ASP A 662 49.19 38.13 2.10
C ASP A 662 48.14 38.26 3.23
N GLY A 663 47.11 39.09 3.04
CA GLY A 663 46.06 39.28 4.02
C GLY A 663 45.14 38.06 4.15
N LYS A 664 44.80 37.42 3.02
CA LYS A 664 44.04 36.16 3.02
C LYS A 664 44.90 35.03 3.57
N LYS A 665 46.17 34.96 3.18
CA LYS A 665 47.12 33.94 3.64
C LYS A 665 47.28 33.99 5.15
N GLN A 666 47.41 35.19 5.74
CA GLN A 666 47.48 35.33 7.20
C GLN A 666 46.23 34.77 7.89
N LYS A 667 45.04 35.12 7.42
CA LYS A 667 43.80 34.58 7.99
C LYS A 667 43.72 33.04 7.85
N LEU A 668 44.26 32.47 6.77
CA LEU A 668 44.32 31.01 6.58
C LEU A 668 45.26 30.37 7.61
N CYS A 669 46.43 30.96 7.80
CA CYS A 669 47.37 30.55 8.82
C CYS A 669 46.71 30.59 10.21
N ASP A 670 46.00 31.67 10.55
CA ASP A 670 45.30 31.78 11.83
C ASP A 670 44.23 30.67 11.99
N TYR A 671 43.48 30.40 10.91
CA TYR A 671 42.48 29.33 10.88
C TYR A 671 43.10 27.94 11.11
N ILE A 672 44.16 27.61 10.38
CA ILE A 672 44.83 26.30 10.48
C ILE A 672 45.57 26.17 11.82
N THR A 673 46.13 27.26 12.37
CA THR A 673 46.73 27.27 13.71
C THR A 673 45.69 26.88 14.77
N HIS A 674 44.48 27.43 14.67
CA HIS A 674 43.40 27.02 15.56
C HIS A 674 42.95 25.57 15.29
N ALA A 675 42.89 25.13 14.03
CA ALA A 675 42.61 23.73 13.69
C ALA A 675 43.66 22.78 14.31
N ASN A 676 44.94 23.16 14.31
CA ASN A 676 46.03 22.39 14.93
C ASN A 676 45.83 22.22 16.43
N LYS A 677 45.41 23.29 17.12
CA LYS A 677 45.06 23.23 18.54
C LYS A 677 43.93 22.23 18.79
N LEU A 678 42.82 22.36 18.06
CA LEU A 678 41.67 21.46 18.20
C LEU A 678 42.00 20.02 17.82
N TYR A 679 42.85 19.82 16.81
CA TYR A 679 43.30 18.49 16.40
C TYR A 679 44.01 17.77 17.55
N LYS A 680 44.92 18.45 18.25
CA LYS A 680 45.63 17.90 19.41
C LYS A 680 44.69 17.59 20.59
N GLU A 681 43.68 18.42 20.82
CA GLU A 681 42.70 18.23 21.89
C GLU A 681 41.76 17.03 21.63
N HIS A 682 41.43 16.77 20.36
CA HIS A 682 40.46 15.74 19.97
C HIS A 682 41.09 14.39 19.60
N ILE A 683 42.37 14.33 19.23
CA ILE A 683 43.01 13.09 18.76
C ILE A 683 42.90 11.93 19.77
N GLN A 684 43.09 12.22 21.06
CA GLN A 684 43.03 11.19 22.11
C GLN A 684 41.63 10.58 22.27
N LYS A 685 40.58 11.39 22.09
CA LYS A 685 39.19 10.95 22.15
C LYS A 685 38.77 10.22 20.87
N CYS A 686 39.26 10.67 19.73
CA CYS A 686 38.75 10.28 18.41
C CYS A 686 39.58 9.24 17.66
N CYS A 687 40.78 8.88 18.13
CA CYS A 687 41.67 7.95 17.44
C CYS A 687 42.03 6.73 18.28
N VAL A 688 42.06 5.58 17.60
CA VAL A 688 42.70 4.36 18.10
C VAL A 688 43.57 3.79 16.99
N CYS A 689 44.85 3.64 17.25
CA CYS A 689 45.82 3.20 16.26
C CYS A 689 46.47 1.88 16.64
N VAL A 690 46.92 1.11 15.66
CA VAL A 690 47.66 -0.14 15.84
C VAL A 690 48.94 -0.08 15.03
N ASN A 691 50.05 -0.55 15.61
CA ASN A 691 51.38 -0.46 14.99
C ASN A 691 51.81 -1.72 14.22
N LYS A 692 51.09 -2.85 14.33
CA LYS A 692 51.54 -4.14 13.79
C LYS A 692 50.40 -4.92 13.12
N PRO A 693 50.61 -5.48 11.91
CA PRO A 693 51.83 -5.49 11.09
C PRO A 693 52.07 -4.22 10.24
N LYS A 694 51.10 -3.30 10.17
CA LYS A 694 51.23 -1.96 9.55
C LYS A 694 50.54 -0.93 10.43
N PHE A 695 51.04 0.31 10.42
CA PHE A 695 50.37 1.43 11.08
C PHE A 695 48.98 1.64 10.49
N SER A 696 47.94 1.58 11.32
CA SER A 696 46.56 1.84 10.92
C SER A 696 45.83 2.49 12.07
N CYS A 697 45.03 3.51 11.79
CA CYS A 697 44.17 4.16 12.76
C CYS A 697 42.70 3.97 12.41
N TYR A 698 41.87 3.91 13.43
CA TYR A 698 40.43 3.89 13.34
C TYR A 698 39.85 5.20 13.89
N ASP A 699 38.98 5.81 13.09
CA ASP A 699 38.26 7.04 13.45
C ASP A 699 37.08 6.67 14.36
N LYS A 700 37.19 6.92 15.66
CA LYS A 700 36.04 6.83 16.60
C LYS A 700 35.00 7.93 16.31
N CYS A 701 35.44 9.04 15.73
CA CYS A 701 34.62 10.21 15.41
C CYS A 701 34.55 10.48 13.89
N PRO A 702 34.14 9.51 13.05
CA PRO A 702 34.30 9.58 11.59
C PRO A 702 33.51 10.72 10.91
N LYS A 703 32.60 11.36 11.66
CA LYS A 703 31.78 12.48 11.19
C LYS A 703 32.51 13.82 11.13
N TYR A 704 33.52 14.03 11.96
CA TYR A 704 34.26 15.30 11.98
C TYR A 704 35.76 15.16 12.17
N PHE A 705 36.26 13.96 12.46
CA PHE A 705 37.67 13.73 12.75
C PHE A 705 38.25 12.64 11.86
N LYS A 706 39.49 12.86 11.39
CA LYS A 706 40.29 11.86 10.67
C LYS A 706 41.61 11.61 11.40
N CYS A 707 41.89 10.35 11.70
CA CYS A 707 43.09 9.91 12.38
C CYS A 707 44.27 9.62 11.45
N ASP A 708 44.07 9.71 10.13
CA ASP A 708 45.16 9.60 9.18
C ASP A 708 46.13 10.78 9.37
N LYS A 709 47.41 10.44 9.62
CA LYS A 709 48.52 11.36 9.83
C LYS A 709 48.68 12.38 8.71
N THR A 710 48.26 12.04 7.48
CA THR A 710 48.34 12.96 6.33
C THR A 710 47.53 14.24 6.53
N TYR A 711 46.51 14.24 7.39
CA TYR A 711 45.69 15.42 7.67
C TYR A 711 46.21 16.26 8.84
N TYR A 712 47.42 16.01 9.35
CA TYR A 712 47.96 16.74 10.49
C TYR A 712 48.13 18.25 10.18
N PRO A 713 47.45 19.17 10.89
CA PRO A 713 47.42 20.58 10.52
C PRO A 713 48.77 21.30 10.55
N TYR A 714 49.70 20.85 11.40
CA TYR A 714 51.04 21.45 11.48
C TYR A 714 51.86 21.27 10.19
N ASP A 715 51.70 20.14 9.50
CA ASP A 715 52.37 19.89 8.23
C ASP A 715 51.89 20.89 7.17
N LEU A 716 50.59 21.19 7.18
CA LEU A 716 49.98 22.19 6.30
C LEU A 716 50.47 23.62 6.62
N LEU A 717 50.58 24.00 7.89
CA LEU A 717 51.17 25.29 8.30
C LEU A 717 52.60 25.44 7.79
N THR A 718 53.38 24.36 7.87
CA THR A 718 54.77 24.33 7.38
C THR A 718 54.82 24.51 5.87
N ASN A 719 53.98 23.78 5.13
CA ASN A 719 53.89 23.88 3.68
C ASN A 719 53.47 25.29 3.21
N LEU A 720 52.56 25.94 3.93
CA LEU A 720 52.11 27.31 3.63
C LEU A 720 53.10 28.40 4.09
N SER A 721 54.20 28.04 4.75
CA SER A 721 55.17 28.98 5.33
C SER A 721 54.53 29.97 6.32
N CYS A 722 53.59 29.51 7.14
CA CYS A 722 53.01 30.29 8.23
C CYS A 722 54.06 30.50 9.36
N ALA A 723 53.91 31.57 10.15
CA ALA A 723 54.75 31.78 11.34
C ALA A 723 54.62 30.58 12.30
N LYS A 724 55.74 29.98 12.70
CA LYS A 724 55.76 28.79 13.55
C LYS A 724 55.45 29.15 15.01
N ASP A 725 54.49 28.46 15.61
CA ASP A 725 54.34 28.42 17.07
C ASP A 725 55.49 27.60 17.70
N GLN A 726 55.96 28.02 18.88
CA GLN A 726 57.08 27.39 19.60
C GLN A 726 56.75 25.99 20.18
N THR A 727 55.53 25.47 20.01
CA THR A 727 55.02 24.22 20.59
C THR A 727 54.73 23.13 19.55
N SER A 728 55.60 22.98 18.54
CA SER A 728 55.49 21.90 17.57
C SER A 728 55.89 20.56 18.19
N GLU A 729 54.89 19.79 18.58
CA GLU A 729 55.07 18.40 19.00
C GLU A 729 55.28 17.53 17.75
N HIS A 730 56.22 16.60 17.81
CA HIS A 730 56.47 15.68 16.70
C HIS A 730 55.26 14.77 16.49
N ILE A 731 54.87 14.50 15.24
CA ILE A 731 53.66 13.72 14.92
C ILE A 731 53.65 12.35 15.60
N ASP A 732 54.81 11.72 15.78
CA ASP A 732 54.88 10.41 16.47
C ASP A 732 54.61 10.52 17.97
N THR A 733 55.02 11.60 18.63
CA THR A 733 54.74 11.86 20.06
C THR A 733 53.25 12.12 20.26
N LEU A 734 52.60 12.83 19.33
CA LEU A 734 51.16 13.08 19.38
C LEU A 734 50.32 11.79 19.25
N PHE A 735 50.79 10.83 18.47
CA PHE A 735 50.09 9.57 18.21
C PHE A 735 50.43 8.46 19.22
N GLU A 736 51.51 8.59 19.99
CA GLU A 736 51.92 7.61 21.01
C GLU A 736 50.79 7.26 22.00
N PRO A 737 50.02 8.21 22.55
CA PRO A 737 48.95 7.90 23.52
C PRO A 737 47.76 7.15 22.92
N VAL A 738 47.59 7.18 21.59
CA VAL A 738 46.46 6.53 20.90
C VAL A 738 46.82 5.20 20.25
N ILE A 739 48.10 4.79 20.32
CA ILE A 739 48.55 3.48 19.83
C ILE A 739 48.20 2.41 20.87
N PHE A 740 47.35 1.46 20.46
CA PHE A 740 47.03 0.25 21.20
C PHE A 740 48.03 -0.87 20.84
N ASP A 741 48.72 -1.44 21.84
CA ASP A 741 49.56 -2.63 21.67
C ASP A 741 48.75 -3.90 22.02
N PRO A 742 48.44 -4.78 21.05
CA PRO A 742 47.68 -6.01 21.28
C PRO A 742 48.35 -6.99 22.27
N LYS A 743 49.62 -6.81 22.63
CA LYS A 743 50.36 -7.69 23.56
C LYS A 743 49.88 -7.64 25.01
N TYR A 744 49.09 -6.65 25.42
CA TYR A 744 48.69 -6.47 26.83
C TYR A 744 47.31 -7.08 27.20
N ILE A 745 46.73 -7.94 26.35
CA ILE A 745 45.42 -8.57 26.60
C ILE A 745 45.47 -9.65 27.71
N THR A 746 46.64 -10.15 28.11
CA THR A 746 46.73 -11.23 29.12
C THR A 746 46.79 -10.79 30.58
N ASP A 747 47.09 -9.53 30.90
CA ASP A 747 47.44 -9.12 32.28
C ASP A 747 46.67 -7.90 32.83
N ILE A 748 45.45 -7.61 32.33
CA ILE A 748 44.58 -6.61 32.95
C ILE A 748 43.42 -7.29 33.70
N PRO A 749 43.27 -7.09 35.02
CA PRO A 749 41.99 -7.30 35.70
C PRO A 749 41.00 -6.28 35.16
N LYS A 750 39.96 -6.76 34.48
CA LYS A 750 38.84 -6.00 33.87
C LYS A 750 38.54 -4.66 34.58
N PRO A 751 38.62 -3.51 33.88
CA PRO A 751 37.64 -2.45 34.05
C PRO A 751 36.43 -2.76 33.17
N VAL A 752 35.26 -2.78 33.80
CA VAL A 752 33.96 -3.01 33.18
C VAL A 752 33.57 -1.77 32.36
N SER A 753 33.67 -1.82 31.03
CA SER A 753 32.81 -1.01 30.13
C SER A 753 32.84 -1.43 28.66
N ASP A 754 33.98 -1.82 28.08
CA ASP A 754 34.06 -1.97 26.61
C ASP A 754 34.01 -3.41 26.06
N VAL A 755 33.90 -4.43 26.93
CA VAL A 755 33.64 -5.81 26.48
C VAL A 755 32.22 -5.93 25.89
N LYS A 756 31.30 -5.04 26.28
CA LYS A 756 29.92 -5.06 25.77
C LYS A 756 29.83 -4.81 24.27
N ALA A 757 30.71 -4.07 23.62
CA ALA A 757 30.56 -3.80 22.17
C ALA A 757 30.82 -5.04 21.32
N VAL A 758 31.84 -5.82 21.67
CA VAL A 758 32.18 -7.07 20.96
C VAL A 758 31.18 -8.19 21.31
N GLU A 759 30.75 -8.25 22.57
CA GLU A 759 29.73 -9.19 23.04
C GLU A 759 28.35 -8.84 22.45
N TYR A 760 27.96 -7.56 22.36
CA TYR A 760 26.73 -7.09 21.69
C TYR A 760 26.74 -7.34 20.19
N THR A 761 27.86 -7.20 19.48
CA THR A 761 27.88 -7.53 18.05
C THR A 761 27.65 -9.02 17.81
N PHE A 762 28.14 -9.88 18.71
CA PHE A 762 27.94 -11.32 18.62
C PHE A 762 26.53 -11.74 19.08
N GLU A 763 26.00 -11.12 20.14
CA GLU A 763 24.61 -11.31 20.60
C GLU A 763 23.60 -10.75 19.58
N TYR A 764 23.82 -9.58 18.99
CA TYR A 764 22.94 -8.98 17.99
C TYR A 764 22.91 -9.78 16.67
N LEU A 765 24.06 -10.31 16.22
CA LEU A 765 24.14 -11.20 15.05
C LEU A 765 23.45 -12.56 15.30
N THR A 766 23.30 -12.98 16.55
CA THR A 766 22.66 -14.25 16.94
C THR A 766 21.24 -14.11 17.49
N SER A 767 20.74 -12.88 17.71
CA SER A 767 19.41 -12.59 18.25
C SER A 767 18.39 -12.16 17.20
N ASP A 768 18.83 -11.77 15.99
CA ASP A 768 17.93 -11.40 14.90
C ASP A 768 17.36 -12.68 14.23
N PRO A 769 16.02 -12.87 14.23
CA PRO A 769 15.37 -14.02 13.59
C PRO A 769 15.76 -14.22 12.13
N PHE A 770 16.06 -13.13 11.40
CA PHE A 770 16.46 -13.15 10.00
C PHE A 770 17.89 -13.67 9.83
N TYR A 771 18.85 -13.23 10.65
CA TYR A 771 20.24 -13.72 10.57
C TYR A 771 20.38 -15.14 11.10
N LEU A 772 19.60 -15.51 12.12
CA LEU A 772 19.57 -16.89 12.62
C LEU A 772 18.95 -17.84 11.58
N ALA A 773 17.84 -17.44 10.94
CA ALA A 773 17.21 -18.20 9.86
C ALA A 773 18.10 -18.25 8.60
N SER A 774 18.77 -17.15 8.25
CA SER A 774 19.66 -17.04 7.09
C SER A 774 20.92 -17.90 7.29
N SER A 775 21.56 -17.82 8.45
CA SER A 775 22.73 -18.63 8.79
C SER A 775 22.39 -20.12 8.80
N SER A 776 21.23 -20.48 9.36
CA SER A 776 20.71 -21.85 9.29
C SER A 776 20.46 -22.29 7.85
N ALA A 777 19.85 -21.43 7.02
CA ALA A 777 19.60 -21.71 5.61
C ALA A 777 20.89 -21.91 4.81
N PHE A 778 21.94 -21.12 5.05
CA PHE A 778 23.23 -21.28 4.39
C PHE A 778 23.93 -22.58 4.77
N VAL A 779 23.85 -23.00 6.04
CA VAL A 779 24.35 -24.31 6.49
C VAL A 779 23.55 -25.45 5.83
N PHE A 780 22.22 -25.33 5.76
CA PHE A 780 21.37 -26.30 5.05
C PHE A 780 21.67 -26.37 3.56
N ILE A 781 21.87 -25.22 2.89
CA ILE A 781 22.24 -25.15 1.48
C ILE A 781 23.61 -25.81 1.27
N GLY A 782 24.60 -25.49 2.11
CA GLY A 782 25.92 -26.13 2.08
C GLY A 782 25.84 -27.64 2.26
N MET A 783 25.03 -28.11 3.22
CA MET A 783 24.78 -29.53 3.48
C MET A 783 24.08 -30.21 2.30
N CYS A 784 23.09 -29.57 1.67
CA CYS A 784 22.42 -30.05 0.46
C CYS A 784 23.38 -30.14 -0.74
N PHE A 785 24.26 -29.15 -0.92
CA PHE A 785 25.32 -29.22 -1.94
C PHE A 785 26.26 -30.40 -1.67
N PHE A 786 26.67 -30.59 -0.42
CA PHE A 786 27.53 -31.72 -0.03
C PHE A 786 26.85 -33.08 -0.29
N PHE A 787 25.55 -33.22 0.02
CA PHE A 787 24.77 -34.42 -0.32
C PHE A 787 24.57 -34.63 -1.82
N PHE A 788 24.40 -33.55 -2.60
CA PHE A 788 24.33 -33.65 -4.06
C PHE A 788 25.64 -34.17 -4.65
N PHE A 789 26.79 -33.72 -4.15
CA PHE A 789 28.10 -34.25 -4.54
C PHE A 789 28.23 -35.73 -4.18
N PHE A 790 27.82 -36.15 -2.98
CA PHE A 790 27.82 -37.57 -2.61
C PHE A 790 26.83 -38.41 -3.42
N TYR A 791 25.64 -37.89 -3.73
CA TYR A 791 24.66 -38.57 -4.59
C TYR A 791 25.20 -38.77 -6.01
N LYS A 792 25.86 -37.74 -6.57
CA LYS A 792 26.33 -37.75 -7.97
C LYS A 792 27.67 -38.45 -8.17
N PHE A 793 28.59 -38.35 -7.21
CA PHE A 793 29.98 -38.80 -7.37
C PHE A 793 30.37 -39.97 -6.45
N THR A 794 29.45 -40.49 -5.63
CA THR A 794 29.68 -41.67 -4.76
C THR A 794 28.66 -42.77 -5.11
N PRO A 795 28.94 -44.08 -4.89
CA PRO A 795 28.05 -45.17 -5.28
C PRO A 795 26.64 -45.17 -4.62
N ILE A 796 26.39 -44.25 -3.70
CA ILE A 796 25.14 -44.09 -2.95
C ILE A 796 23.97 -43.69 -3.86
N GLY A 797 24.18 -42.83 -4.86
CA GLY A 797 23.11 -42.40 -5.78
C GLY A 797 22.53 -43.53 -6.64
N ILE A 798 23.40 -44.45 -7.10
CA ILE A 798 22.99 -45.65 -7.85
C ILE A 798 22.16 -46.60 -6.95
N TRP A 799 22.48 -46.64 -5.65
CA TRP A 799 21.77 -47.47 -4.68
C TRP A 799 20.36 -46.93 -4.39
N ILE A 800 20.19 -45.60 -4.32
CA ILE A 800 18.90 -44.93 -4.11
C ILE A 800 17.98 -45.08 -5.33
N ASN A 801 18.50 -44.88 -6.56
CA ASN A 801 17.69 -45.07 -7.78
C ASN A 801 17.19 -46.50 -7.92
N ARG A 802 18.01 -47.50 -7.60
CA ARG A 802 17.59 -48.92 -7.57
C ARG A 802 16.48 -49.23 -6.57
N ARG A 803 16.36 -48.45 -5.48
CA ARG A 803 15.35 -48.64 -4.42
C ARG A 803 14.03 -47.93 -4.74
N LEU A 804 14.07 -46.82 -5.48
CA LEU A 804 12.89 -46.06 -5.91
C LEU A 804 12.22 -46.63 -7.18
N GLU A 805 12.98 -47.17 -8.13
CA GLU A 805 12.43 -47.84 -9.33
C GLU A 805 11.70 -49.17 -9.02
N GLY A 806 11.86 -49.71 -7.80
CA GLY A 806 11.19 -50.92 -7.36
C GLY A 806 9.69 -50.77 -7.01
N LYS A 807 9.12 -49.56 -7.02
CA LYS A 807 7.73 -49.32 -6.54
C LYS A 807 6.80 -48.55 -7.50
N GLY A 808 7.19 -48.31 -8.76
CA GLY A 808 6.37 -47.54 -9.71
C GLY A 808 6.27 -48.15 -11.10
N ARG A 809 5.56 -49.28 -11.25
CA ARG A 809 5.08 -49.77 -12.56
C ARG A 809 3.60 -50.09 -12.52
N ILE A 810 2.74 -49.08 -12.73
CA ILE A 810 1.36 -49.28 -13.21
C ILE A 810 1.00 -48.15 -14.21
N GLN A 811 0.85 -48.56 -15.47
CA GLN A 811 0.06 -48.02 -16.59
C GLN A 811 0.08 -46.51 -16.94
N SER A 812 0.63 -46.18 -18.12
CA SER A 812 -0.17 -45.80 -19.31
C SER A 812 0.73 -45.61 -20.54
N MET A 813 0.57 -46.50 -21.53
CA MET A 813 1.07 -46.29 -22.89
C MET A 813 -0.14 -46.08 -23.80
N HIS A 814 -0.26 -44.91 -24.41
CA HIS A 814 -0.88 -44.77 -25.73
C HIS A 814 -0.26 -43.59 -26.49
N HIS A 815 0.48 -43.96 -27.56
CA HIS A 815 0.68 -43.29 -28.85
C HIS A 815 1.09 -41.80 -28.92
N ASN A 816 2.37 -41.54 -29.24
CA ASN A 816 2.83 -41.29 -30.62
C ASN A 816 4.36 -41.02 -30.63
N SER A 817 5.08 -41.68 -31.55
CA SER A 817 6.47 -41.38 -31.92
C SER A 817 6.54 -41.10 -33.43
N PRO A 818 7.60 -40.41 -33.88
CA PRO A 818 8.43 -41.02 -34.93
C PRO A 818 9.92 -41.00 -34.52
N VAL A 819 10.53 -42.19 -34.36
CA VAL A 819 11.44 -42.88 -35.30
C VAL A 819 12.83 -42.25 -35.46
N GLN A 820 13.87 -42.97 -35.00
CA GLN A 820 15.06 -43.28 -35.80
C GLN A 820 15.80 -44.54 -35.26
N MET A 821 16.24 -45.39 -36.18
CA MET A 821 16.80 -46.75 -35.97
C MET A 821 18.32 -46.77 -35.64
N PRO A 822 18.84 -47.86 -35.05
CA PRO A 822 20.24 -48.02 -34.64
C PRO A 822 21.06 -48.95 -35.56
N PRO A 823 22.40 -48.99 -35.40
CA PRO A 823 23.18 -50.21 -35.64
C PRO A 823 24.18 -50.48 -34.49
N ALA A 824 24.81 -51.64 -34.28
CA ALA A 824 24.62 -53.03 -34.68
C ALA A 824 25.52 -53.90 -33.76
N HIS A 825 25.05 -55.12 -33.49
CA HIS A 825 25.69 -56.36 -33.00
C HIS A 825 27.02 -56.42 -32.22
N ALA A 826 26.94 -57.26 -31.18
CA ALA A 826 27.82 -58.40 -30.80
C ALA A 826 28.28 -58.30 -29.33
N SER A 827 28.34 -59.31 -28.48
CA SER A 827 28.04 -60.75 -28.49
C SER A 827 28.01 -61.21 -27.02
N LYS A 828 27.32 -62.31 -26.70
CA LYS A 828 27.26 -62.89 -25.34
C LYS A 828 28.59 -63.60 -24.96
N ALA A 829 29.09 -63.39 -23.73
CA ALA A 829 29.89 -64.41 -23.03
C ALA A 829 29.91 -64.27 -21.49
N ALA A 830 29.45 -65.37 -20.85
CA ALA A 830 29.90 -66.04 -19.61
C ALA A 830 30.09 -65.31 -18.27
N LYS A 831 29.37 -65.81 -17.26
CA LYS A 831 29.62 -65.65 -15.81
C LYS A 831 30.89 -66.39 -15.39
N ARG A 832 31.78 -65.73 -14.63
CA ARG A 832 32.66 -66.35 -13.61
C ARG A 832 32.92 -65.37 -12.45
N THR A 833 32.86 -65.89 -11.23
CA THR A 833 33.37 -65.34 -9.96
C THR A 833 34.36 -66.36 -9.36
N PRO A 834 35.09 -66.08 -8.27
CA PRO A 834 36.13 -65.06 -8.09
C PRO A 834 37.45 -65.70 -7.56
N GLN A 835 38.61 -65.03 -7.66
CA GLN A 835 39.76 -65.37 -6.81
C GLN A 835 40.39 -64.14 -6.18
N ARG A 836 40.63 -64.28 -4.87
CA ARG A 836 41.35 -63.36 -3.98
C ARG A 836 42.85 -63.52 -4.24
N GLU A 837 43.54 -62.46 -4.60
CA GLU A 837 44.98 -62.35 -4.34
C GLU A 837 45.36 -60.99 -3.76
N ARG A 838 46.36 -61.06 -2.88
CA ARG A 838 46.82 -60.04 -1.93
C ARG A 838 47.45 -58.86 -2.67
N ILE A 839 47.03 -57.65 -2.30
CA ILE A 839 47.70 -56.41 -2.70
C ILE A 839 49.02 -56.30 -1.91
N ARG A 840 50.15 -56.27 -2.63
CA ARG A 840 51.45 -55.85 -2.11
C ARG A 840 51.67 -54.38 -2.44
N ILE A 841 51.99 -53.61 -1.41
CA ILE A 841 52.44 -52.22 -1.50
C ILE A 841 53.93 -52.21 -1.84
N ALA A 842 54.34 -51.39 -2.81
CA ALA A 842 55.67 -50.78 -2.85
C ALA A 842 55.59 -49.42 -3.54
N TYR A 843 56.28 -48.47 -2.93
CA TYR A 843 56.31 -47.04 -3.21
C TYR A 843 57.17 -46.71 -4.44
N HIS A 844 56.82 -45.63 -5.15
CA HIS A 844 57.80 -44.74 -5.78
C HIS A 844 57.32 -43.28 -5.75
N THR A 845 58.08 -42.50 -4.98
CA THR A 845 58.48 -41.09 -5.13
C THR A 845 57.73 -40.19 -6.12
N SER A 846 56.98 -39.24 -5.55
CA SER A 846 57.21 -37.79 -5.69
C SER A 846 56.50 -37.07 -4.54
#